data_AF-A0AA40KPZ2-F1
#
_entry.id   AF-A0AA40KPZ2-F1
#
_cell.length_a   1.000
_cell.length_b   1.000
_cell.length_c   1.000
_cell.angle_alpha   90.00
_cell.angle_beta   90.00
_cell.angle_gamma   90.00
#
_symmetry.space_group_name_H-M   'P 1'
#
loop_
_entity.id
_entity.type
_entity.pdbx_description
1 polymer ?
#
loop_
_entity_poly.entity_id
_entity_poly.type
_entity_poly.pdbx_seq_one_letter_code
_entity_poly.pdbx_strand_id
1 'polypeptide(L)'
;MVVVDKRRSLIVSTAGHFFGVPVKDDETIADEQTVLDNFLDRAGCRILCAQPADVEDEEVRLKLSNELPVGKNTLVFFKLTEAPVTERNFHDLVQVTTTGSGKGSTLVEALRQVWAPTLRSSGLNSAYLKKLEENLLGTPATTSVAEEEDYWKKTWEDAKRSHDKTIYAEAVKTLRSIRTELESAAVARDGLISVDDAVEAVSGYVDDLWKLGDLVYTEERMKSFLDVIGDEVVSLVKDTIDEIRTTDDRVKIEAISNGAGICEKWTDMVEKFTTLFWPHHSVHPWNGGSFVPAKCSRIGKRLRQIGELRAQYRQLTRLLTSNERSGLGADTLMQCLDVKVVFDDDGRGVEWNRLKRKIEEGLVPAEERVAQKLKSQIADATTPNTLLAEFRRYLELMKRDGLKRALRGERETLLSAYGDLIENCLAGPDTGDLLDSPRILQEVQAARSAELRLESLNKLGKELLADLPGYEEISSRVTTALKDVERKRQSFVDTWTEETKEAVARKELTLGTDSAVVELTGTSMMRVTYDPRLMTLIREARALSSQGVELPREVKELVERAGSLAGRARALQQVATFHNTIGDRMVPSQRPLMLTTALELARAVQEQSGVVWSDPQAVDAYTSRLKELVRKFAQQNSELAAKHSSLRDLVSNLLKGETVNMIGNQNAWKDTLMNMRTVVDTVEAEYGNTKAWKLHWDRQLLKALGVAYRGALPLLLKKLPEVKAELTFRDGSLQWRPSLEEIRAKLYSSIRRSLSIPMNFRGVGDASEAHFGGLIQRCCYLFGGVYKQAEIALSALETLRTKWLYLAAPAKIDAAERLKGKSPQEWTRAFKDAKQWAQEVGRLRGSDVKIWCVTVDTATTRNDLESASRRYWERLCSDLRVEASSRLVAIVEFLSSASKELERRPRNVEEVGSAYEAHARIEAQSSGMAEEMEAVAGLSKVLAAWTSEKLEGICSN
;
A
#
# COMPACT_ATOMS: atom_id res chain seq x y z
N MET A 1 37.42 -45.88 -83.59
CA MET A 1 36.01 -46.01 -84.00
C MET A 1 35.15 -45.55 -82.84
N VAL A 2 34.75 -44.28 -82.83
CA VAL A 2 33.78 -43.79 -81.85
C VAL A 2 32.41 -44.26 -82.34
N VAL A 3 31.72 -45.06 -81.53
CA VAL A 3 30.33 -45.45 -81.82
C VAL A 3 29.50 -44.20 -81.66
N VAL A 4 29.07 -43.61 -82.77
CA VAL A 4 28.14 -42.48 -82.77
C VAL A 4 26.82 -42.97 -82.18
N ASP A 5 26.46 -42.49 -81.00
CA ASP A 5 25.18 -42.82 -80.36
C ASP A 5 24.05 -42.18 -81.19
N LYS A 6 23.30 -43.04 -81.90
CA LYS A 6 22.22 -42.62 -82.80
C LYS A 6 21.11 -41.86 -82.07
N ARG A 7 20.97 -42.05 -80.76
CA ARG A 7 19.96 -41.36 -79.94
C ARG A 7 20.30 -39.88 -79.78
N ARG A 8 21.59 -39.59 -79.54
CA ARG A 8 22.10 -38.22 -79.36
C ARG A 8 21.99 -37.42 -80.65
N SER A 9 22.41 -38.02 -81.77
CA SER A 9 22.33 -37.37 -83.07
C SER A 9 20.91 -37.05 -83.49
N LEU A 10 19.92 -37.85 -83.09
CA LEU A 10 18.51 -37.62 -83.43
C LEU A 10 17.91 -36.44 -82.67
N ILE A 11 18.23 -36.28 -81.38
CA ILE A 11 17.79 -35.11 -80.59
C ILE A 11 18.44 -33.84 -81.14
N VAL A 12 19.76 -33.86 -81.36
CA VAL A 12 20.53 -32.70 -81.82
C VAL A 12 20.15 -32.30 -83.24
N SER A 13 19.95 -33.26 -84.15
CA SER A 13 19.49 -32.96 -85.52
C SER A 13 18.07 -32.40 -85.55
N THR A 14 17.17 -32.90 -84.70
CA THR A 14 15.80 -32.37 -84.59
C THR A 14 15.81 -30.93 -84.08
N ALA A 15 16.62 -30.63 -83.05
CA ALA A 15 16.78 -29.27 -82.54
C ALA A 15 17.48 -28.35 -83.56
N GLY A 16 18.53 -28.83 -84.23
CA GLY A 16 19.27 -28.08 -85.26
C GLY A 16 18.41 -27.74 -86.47
N HIS A 17 17.59 -28.68 -86.95
CA HIS A 17 16.64 -28.42 -88.04
C HIS A 17 15.55 -27.42 -87.65
N PHE A 18 15.05 -27.49 -86.42
CA PHE A 18 14.01 -26.58 -85.94
C PHE A 18 14.50 -25.13 -85.83
N PHE A 19 15.74 -24.93 -85.37
CA PHE A 19 16.33 -23.60 -85.19
C PHE A 19 17.20 -23.11 -86.36
N GLY A 20 17.39 -23.93 -87.41
CA GLY A 20 18.19 -23.57 -88.59
C GLY A 20 19.71 -23.58 -88.38
N VAL A 21 20.20 -24.32 -87.38
CA VAL A 21 21.63 -24.40 -87.02
C VAL A 21 22.31 -25.51 -87.84
N PRO A 22 23.41 -25.25 -88.58
CA PRO A 22 24.10 -26.26 -89.36
C PRO A 22 24.88 -27.22 -88.46
N VAL A 23 24.37 -28.44 -88.29
CA VAL A 23 25.02 -29.49 -87.50
C VAL A 23 26.10 -30.17 -88.36
N LYS A 24 27.35 -29.72 -88.25
CA LYS A 24 28.54 -30.43 -88.74
C LYS A 24 29.48 -30.64 -87.56
N ASP A 25 29.59 -31.91 -87.16
CA ASP A 25 30.51 -32.48 -86.17
C ASP A 25 30.23 -32.18 -84.68
N ASP A 26 30.49 -33.21 -83.85
CA ASP A 26 30.24 -33.31 -82.39
C ASP A 26 30.97 -32.25 -81.53
N GLU A 27 31.69 -31.30 -82.15
CA GLU A 27 32.44 -30.23 -81.49
C GLU A 27 31.55 -29.08 -80.99
N THR A 28 30.29 -29.02 -81.42
CA THR A 28 29.36 -27.91 -81.08
C THR A 28 28.66 -28.03 -79.72
N ILE A 29 28.77 -29.18 -79.02
CA ILE A 29 28.03 -29.50 -77.75
C ILE A 29 28.96 -30.02 -76.64
N ALA A 30 30.28 -29.86 -76.77
CA ALA A 30 31.26 -30.50 -75.88
C ALA A 30 31.04 -30.26 -74.37
N ASP A 31 30.49 -29.09 -73.98
CA ASP A 31 30.27 -28.73 -72.58
C ASP A 31 28.93 -29.27 -71.98
N GLU A 32 27.98 -29.74 -72.81
CA GLU A 32 26.61 -30.06 -72.38
C GLU A 32 26.21 -31.53 -72.58
N GLN A 33 27.16 -32.40 -72.95
CA GLN A 33 26.93 -33.84 -73.12
C GLN A 33 26.37 -34.52 -71.87
N THR A 34 26.74 -34.02 -70.68
CA THR A 34 26.26 -34.54 -69.39
C THR A 34 24.76 -34.34 -69.19
N VAL A 35 24.18 -33.27 -69.73
CA VAL A 35 22.75 -32.95 -69.62
C VAL A 35 21.94 -33.88 -70.52
N LEU A 36 22.43 -34.10 -71.74
CA LEU A 36 21.85 -35.04 -72.70
C LEU A 36 21.90 -36.48 -72.17
N ASP A 37 23.01 -36.87 -71.54
CA ASP A 37 23.17 -38.21 -70.93
C ASP A 37 22.27 -38.39 -69.72
N ASN A 38 22.13 -37.36 -68.88
CA ASN A 38 21.16 -37.38 -67.80
C ASN A 38 19.73 -37.60 -68.32
N PHE A 39 19.34 -36.94 -69.41
CA PHE A 39 18.04 -37.19 -70.03
C PHE A 39 17.93 -38.60 -70.63
N LEU A 40 18.95 -39.13 -71.28
CA LEU A 40 18.87 -40.46 -71.90
C LEU A 40 18.88 -41.59 -70.86
N ASP A 41 19.76 -41.51 -69.86
CA ASP A 41 20.07 -42.63 -68.98
C ASP A 41 19.34 -42.60 -67.62
N ARG A 42 18.96 -41.42 -67.09
CA ARG A 42 18.16 -41.35 -65.85
C ARG A 42 16.66 -41.43 -66.13
N ALA A 43 15.99 -42.37 -65.45
CA ALA A 43 14.53 -42.51 -65.52
C ALA A 43 13.78 -41.30 -64.92
N GLY A 44 14.37 -40.63 -63.92
CA GLY A 44 13.79 -39.45 -63.26
C GLY A 44 13.93 -38.13 -64.02
N CYS A 45 14.82 -38.03 -65.02
CA CYS A 45 14.96 -36.86 -65.87
C CYS A 45 14.02 -37.00 -67.09
N ARG A 46 12.85 -36.37 -67.00
CA ARG A 46 11.78 -36.51 -68.01
C ARG A 46 11.76 -35.41 -69.07
N ILE A 47 12.51 -34.32 -68.89
CA ILE A 47 12.43 -33.14 -69.75
C ILE A 47 13.85 -32.74 -70.19
N LEU A 48 14.00 -32.40 -71.46
CA LEU A 48 15.20 -31.81 -72.06
C LEU A 48 14.75 -30.65 -72.96
N CYS A 49 15.32 -29.48 -72.76
CA CYS A 49 15.01 -28.25 -73.49
C CYS A 49 16.20 -27.88 -74.37
N ALA A 50 15.95 -27.52 -75.63
CA ALA A 50 16.95 -27.04 -76.58
C ALA A 50 16.64 -25.60 -77.00
N GLN A 51 17.67 -24.75 -76.99
CA GLN A 51 17.62 -23.34 -77.38
C GLN A 51 18.80 -22.95 -78.26
N PRO A 52 18.69 -21.91 -79.10
CA PRO A 52 19.86 -21.27 -79.70
C PRO A 52 20.60 -20.40 -78.66
N ALA A 53 21.93 -20.47 -78.61
CA ALA A 53 22.76 -19.58 -77.79
C ALA A 53 22.77 -18.14 -78.35
N ASP A 54 22.92 -17.14 -77.47
CA ASP A 54 22.87 -15.71 -77.85
C ASP A 54 24.07 -15.27 -78.71
N VAL A 55 23.83 -14.27 -79.58
CA VAL A 55 24.60 -13.85 -80.77
C VAL A 55 25.89 -13.07 -80.45
N GLU A 56 26.60 -13.36 -79.36
CA GLU A 56 27.86 -12.65 -79.04
C GLU A 56 29.14 -13.34 -79.56
N ASP A 57 29.06 -14.62 -79.97
CA ASP A 57 30.15 -15.30 -80.69
C ASP A 57 29.63 -15.78 -82.05
N GLU A 58 30.40 -15.62 -83.14
CA GLU A 58 30.02 -15.95 -84.53
C GLU A 58 29.80 -17.46 -84.82
N GLU A 59 29.51 -18.28 -83.81
CA GLU A 59 29.06 -19.66 -83.95
C GLU A 59 27.71 -19.85 -83.24
N VAL A 60 26.65 -20.04 -84.04
CA VAL A 60 25.32 -20.39 -83.52
C VAL A 60 25.39 -21.78 -82.89
N ARG A 61 25.49 -21.87 -81.55
CA ARG A 61 25.49 -23.13 -80.80
C ARG A 61 24.12 -23.43 -80.21
N LEU A 62 23.81 -24.72 -80.02
CA LEU A 62 22.60 -25.17 -79.32
C LEU A 62 22.89 -25.32 -77.83
N LYS A 63 22.06 -24.73 -76.97
CA LYS A 63 22.09 -24.84 -75.52
C LYS A 63 21.04 -25.86 -75.04
N LEU A 64 21.46 -26.84 -74.25
CA LEU A 64 20.64 -27.91 -73.68
C LEU A 64 20.47 -27.73 -72.16
N SER A 65 19.23 -27.72 -71.69
CA SER A 65 18.90 -27.63 -70.26
C SER A 65 17.84 -28.65 -69.84
N ASN A 66 17.92 -29.15 -68.61
CA ASN A 66 16.87 -30.00 -68.04
C ASN A 66 15.72 -29.19 -67.39
N GLU A 67 15.83 -27.86 -67.39
CA GLU A 67 14.85 -26.92 -66.85
C GLU A 67 14.28 -26.02 -67.96
N LEU A 68 12.99 -25.69 -67.85
CA LEU A 68 12.25 -24.86 -68.80
C LEU A 68 12.65 -23.38 -68.66
N PRO A 69 13.27 -22.75 -69.68
CA PRO A 69 13.68 -21.36 -69.58
C PRO A 69 12.53 -20.41 -69.91
N VAL A 70 12.47 -19.27 -69.25
CA VAL A 70 11.36 -18.30 -69.38
C VAL A 70 11.64 -17.33 -70.53
N GLY A 71 10.73 -17.24 -71.51
CA GLY A 71 10.65 -16.12 -72.47
C GLY A 71 11.32 -16.28 -73.83
N LYS A 72 11.97 -17.42 -74.14
CA LYS A 72 12.56 -17.70 -75.46
C LYS A 72 11.88 -18.89 -76.15
N ASN A 73 11.88 -18.90 -77.48
CA ASN A 73 11.37 -20.04 -78.25
C ASN A 73 12.22 -21.29 -77.96
N THR A 74 11.61 -22.30 -77.35
CA THR A 74 12.32 -23.48 -76.85
C THR A 74 11.71 -24.75 -77.40
N LEU A 75 12.55 -25.69 -77.83
CA LEU A 75 12.12 -27.02 -78.24
C LEU A 75 12.27 -27.96 -77.04
N VAL A 76 11.16 -28.55 -76.58
CA VAL A 76 11.10 -29.38 -75.38
C VAL A 76 10.89 -30.84 -75.78
N PHE A 77 11.84 -31.68 -75.42
CA PHE A 77 11.74 -33.13 -75.48
C PHE A 77 11.28 -33.65 -74.12
N PHE A 78 10.24 -34.48 -74.10
CA PHE A 78 9.76 -35.09 -72.86
C PHE A 78 9.46 -36.58 -73.00
N LYS A 79 9.61 -37.32 -71.88
CA LYS A 79 9.34 -38.76 -71.81
C LYS A 79 7.91 -39.02 -71.34
N LEU A 80 7.21 -39.93 -72.01
CA LEU A 80 5.85 -40.36 -71.61
C LEU A 80 5.83 -41.24 -70.36
N THR A 81 6.87 -42.05 -70.14
CA THR A 81 7.01 -42.95 -68.98
C THR A 81 8.42 -42.88 -68.38
N GLU A 82 8.57 -43.21 -67.10
CA GLU A 82 9.86 -43.23 -66.39
C GLU A 82 10.71 -44.44 -66.82
N ALA A 83 11.33 -44.33 -67.98
CA ALA A 83 12.25 -45.34 -68.48
C ALA A 83 13.52 -44.70 -69.09
N PRO A 84 14.66 -45.41 -69.05
CA PRO A 84 15.84 -45.02 -69.82
C PRO A 84 15.54 -45.13 -71.32
N VAL A 85 16.02 -44.17 -72.11
CA VAL A 85 15.73 -44.07 -73.54
C VAL A 85 16.66 -45.03 -74.29
N THR A 86 16.12 -46.13 -74.83
CA THR A 86 16.88 -47.04 -75.69
C THR A 86 16.60 -46.76 -77.17
N GLU A 87 17.47 -47.21 -78.08
CA GLU A 87 17.31 -46.98 -79.53
C GLU A 87 15.97 -47.51 -80.08
N ARG A 88 15.40 -48.56 -79.47
CA ARG A 88 14.11 -49.13 -79.87
C ARG A 88 12.91 -48.37 -79.33
N ASN A 89 13.06 -47.73 -78.18
CA ASN A 89 11.97 -47.04 -77.48
C ASN A 89 11.97 -45.53 -77.77
N PHE A 90 12.95 -45.00 -78.50
CA PHE A 90 13.12 -43.55 -78.68
C PHE A 90 11.87 -42.86 -79.23
N HIS A 91 11.28 -43.38 -80.31
CA HIS A 91 10.13 -42.77 -80.97
C HIS A 91 8.81 -42.97 -80.22
N ASP A 92 8.70 -44.04 -79.42
CA ASP A 92 7.50 -44.32 -78.62
C ASP A 92 7.53 -43.60 -77.27
N LEU A 93 8.72 -43.29 -76.76
CA LEU A 93 8.91 -42.73 -75.42
C LEU A 93 9.13 -41.22 -75.42
N VAL A 94 9.85 -40.67 -76.41
CA VAL A 94 10.24 -39.26 -76.47
C VAL A 94 9.32 -38.51 -77.42
N GLN A 95 8.60 -37.53 -76.90
CA GLN A 95 7.80 -36.58 -77.68
C GLN A 95 8.42 -35.20 -77.66
N VAL A 96 8.09 -34.41 -78.68
CA VAL A 96 8.63 -33.06 -78.89
C VAL A 96 7.51 -32.04 -78.87
N THR A 97 7.69 -30.94 -78.18
CA THR A 97 6.75 -29.81 -78.16
C THR A 97 7.50 -28.49 -78.20
N THR A 98 6.91 -27.50 -78.84
CA THR A 98 7.48 -26.16 -78.96
C THR A 98 6.80 -25.22 -77.96
N THR A 99 7.58 -24.40 -77.27
CA THR A 99 7.08 -23.29 -76.45
C THR A 99 7.55 -21.97 -77.07
N GLY A 100 6.64 -21.00 -77.20
CA GLY A 100 6.96 -19.69 -77.79
C GLY A 100 7.05 -18.56 -76.75
N SER A 101 7.61 -17.42 -77.17
CA SER A 101 7.98 -16.27 -76.31
C SER A 101 6.84 -15.49 -75.64
N GLY A 102 5.57 -15.69 -76.03
CA GLY A 102 4.42 -14.99 -75.44
C GLY A 102 3.91 -15.69 -74.17
N LYS A 103 3.74 -14.95 -73.07
CA LYS A 103 3.28 -15.41 -71.73
C LYS A 103 1.81 -15.93 -71.67
N GLY A 104 1.30 -16.54 -72.73
CA GLY A 104 -0.04 -17.15 -72.76
C GLY A 104 -0.57 -17.44 -74.16
N SER A 105 -0.10 -16.72 -75.18
CA SER A 105 -0.59 -16.88 -76.56
C SER A 105 -0.29 -18.26 -77.14
N THR A 106 0.89 -18.83 -76.87
CA THR A 106 1.31 -20.14 -77.38
C THR A 106 0.53 -21.30 -76.75
N LEU A 107 0.20 -21.20 -75.46
CA LEU A 107 -0.65 -22.16 -74.78
C LEU A 107 -2.09 -22.06 -75.28
N VAL A 108 -2.62 -20.86 -75.45
CA VAL A 108 -3.96 -20.63 -76.03
C VAL A 108 -4.02 -21.16 -77.47
N GLU A 109 -2.98 -20.94 -78.26
CA GLU A 109 -2.92 -21.42 -79.64
C GLU A 109 -2.78 -22.94 -79.72
N ALA A 110 -1.98 -23.55 -78.85
CA ALA A 110 -1.93 -25.01 -78.69
C ALA A 110 -3.28 -25.59 -78.23
N LEU A 111 -3.95 -24.94 -77.29
CA LEU A 111 -5.28 -25.35 -76.83
C LEU A 111 -6.32 -25.25 -77.95
N ARG A 112 -6.29 -24.17 -78.75
CA ARG A 112 -7.21 -23.95 -79.88
C ARG A 112 -6.96 -24.86 -81.07
N GLN A 113 -5.70 -25.04 -81.46
CA GLN A 113 -5.33 -25.72 -82.71
C GLN A 113 -5.07 -27.22 -82.53
N VAL A 114 -4.58 -27.66 -81.36
CA VAL A 114 -4.21 -29.07 -81.13
C VAL A 114 -5.21 -29.76 -80.21
N TRP A 115 -5.48 -29.19 -79.03
CA TRP A 115 -6.28 -29.88 -78.00
C TRP A 115 -7.80 -29.77 -78.22
N ALA A 116 -8.31 -28.63 -78.65
CA ALA A 116 -9.75 -28.45 -78.89
C ALA A 116 -10.29 -29.29 -80.06
N PRO A 117 -9.56 -29.54 -81.17
CA PRO A 117 -9.99 -30.45 -82.22
C PRO A 117 -9.84 -31.92 -81.82
N THR A 118 -8.74 -32.31 -81.15
CA THR A 118 -8.53 -33.69 -80.70
C THR A 118 -9.56 -34.10 -79.65
N LEU A 119 -9.90 -33.24 -78.69
CA LEU A 119 -10.92 -33.51 -77.69
C LEU A 119 -12.35 -33.51 -78.26
N ARG A 120 -12.60 -32.72 -79.32
CA ARG A 120 -13.85 -32.82 -80.10
C ARG A 120 -13.96 -34.15 -80.83
N SER A 121 -12.86 -34.65 -81.39
CA SER A 121 -12.84 -35.95 -82.07
C SER A 121 -13.01 -37.14 -81.13
N SER A 122 -12.66 -37.00 -79.84
CA SER A 122 -12.80 -38.03 -78.81
C SER A 122 -14.10 -37.96 -77.98
N GLY A 123 -15.02 -37.05 -78.32
CA GLY A 123 -16.36 -36.97 -77.71
C GLY A 123 -16.41 -36.33 -76.31
N LEU A 124 -15.33 -35.67 -75.86
CA LEU A 124 -15.25 -35.01 -74.55
C LEU A 124 -15.70 -33.54 -74.62
N ASN A 125 -16.27 -33.05 -73.51
CA ASN A 125 -16.99 -31.78 -73.45
C ASN A 125 -16.03 -30.57 -73.53
N SER A 126 -16.10 -29.80 -74.62
CA SER A 126 -15.22 -28.64 -74.91
C SER A 126 -15.44 -27.41 -74.00
N ALA A 127 -16.42 -27.45 -73.10
CA ALA A 127 -16.78 -26.34 -72.22
C ALA A 127 -15.67 -25.97 -71.21
N TYR A 128 -14.91 -26.95 -70.72
CA TYR A 128 -13.79 -26.68 -69.81
C TYR A 128 -12.64 -25.96 -70.51
N LEU A 129 -12.37 -26.31 -71.77
CA LEU A 129 -11.36 -25.64 -72.59
C LEU A 129 -11.76 -24.21 -72.93
N LYS A 130 -13.04 -23.97 -73.25
CA LYS A 130 -13.55 -22.61 -73.49
C LYS A 130 -13.43 -21.72 -72.25
N LYS A 131 -13.74 -22.23 -71.05
CA LYS A 131 -13.51 -21.50 -69.80
C LYS A 131 -12.03 -21.19 -69.56
N LEU A 132 -11.16 -22.15 -69.85
CA LEU A 132 -9.71 -21.99 -69.69
C LEU A 132 -9.15 -20.97 -70.71
N GLU A 133 -9.70 -20.97 -71.92
CA GLU A 133 -9.41 -20.03 -72.99
C GLU A 133 -9.92 -18.61 -72.67
N GLU A 134 -11.14 -18.47 -72.15
CA GLU A 134 -11.72 -17.21 -71.67
C GLU A 134 -10.95 -16.65 -70.47
N ASN A 135 -10.50 -17.49 -69.54
CA ASN A 135 -9.68 -17.07 -68.40
C ASN A 135 -8.26 -16.66 -68.80
N LEU A 136 -7.71 -17.25 -69.88
CA LEU A 136 -6.39 -16.89 -70.40
C LEU A 136 -6.42 -15.66 -71.34
N LEU A 137 -7.58 -15.33 -71.94
CA LEU A 137 -7.76 -14.23 -72.88
C LEU A 137 -8.55 -13.04 -72.32
N GLY A 138 -9.26 -13.20 -71.21
CA GLY A 138 -9.99 -12.12 -70.55
C GLY A 138 -9.05 -10.99 -70.12
N THR A 139 -9.62 -9.80 -69.88
CA THR A 139 -8.90 -8.72 -69.18
C THR A 139 -8.20 -9.32 -67.98
N PRO A 140 -6.90 -9.07 -67.76
CA PRO A 140 -6.15 -9.72 -66.70
C PRO A 140 -6.91 -9.50 -65.40
N ALA A 141 -7.44 -10.57 -64.81
CA ALA A 141 -7.94 -10.52 -63.46
C ALA A 141 -6.72 -10.18 -62.61
N THR A 142 -6.61 -8.93 -62.17
CA THR A 142 -5.53 -8.48 -61.31
C THR A 142 -5.50 -9.40 -60.12
N THR A 143 -4.33 -9.95 -59.81
CA THR A 143 -4.18 -10.93 -58.74
C THR A 143 -3.85 -10.29 -57.39
N SER A 144 -3.48 -9.00 -57.41
CA SER A 144 -3.19 -8.20 -56.23
C SER A 144 -3.69 -6.76 -56.38
N VAL A 145 -3.89 -6.08 -55.26
CA VAL A 145 -4.25 -4.66 -55.16
C VAL A 145 -3.14 -3.78 -55.78
N ALA A 146 -1.88 -4.21 -55.73
CA ALA A 146 -0.76 -3.51 -56.37
C ALA A 146 -0.86 -3.52 -57.91
N GLU A 147 -1.28 -4.65 -58.50
CA GLU A 147 -1.51 -4.74 -59.96
C GLU A 147 -2.70 -3.89 -60.40
N GLU A 148 -3.72 -3.76 -59.55
CA GLU A 148 -4.88 -2.90 -59.79
C GLU A 148 -4.50 -1.40 -59.68
N GLU A 149 -3.66 -1.00 -58.71
CA GLU A 149 -3.08 0.36 -58.64
C GLU A 149 -2.30 0.69 -59.93
N ASP A 150 -1.42 -0.21 -60.38
CA ASP A 150 -0.60 -0.01 -61.56
C ASP A 150 -1.43 0.05 -62.86
N TYR A 151 -2.53 -0.69 -62.93
CA TYR A 151 -3.48 -0.62 -64.03
C TYR A 151 -4.15 0.76 -64.10
N TRP A 152 -4.68 1.23 -62.97
CA TRP A 152 -5.35 2.53 -62.91
C TRP A 152 -4.39 3.70 -63.08
N LYS A 153 -3.14 3.54 -62.65
CA LYS A 153 -2.07 4.52 -62.89
C LYS A 153 -1.75 4.67 -64.38
N LYS A 154 -1.64 3.57 -65.13
CA LYS A 154 -1.48 3.60 -66.59
C LYS A 154 -2.69 4.23 -67.28
N THR A 155 -3.88 3.86 -66.82
CA THR A 155 -5.14 4.40 -67.38
C THR A 155 -5.30 5.91 -67.10
N TRP A 156 -4.80 6.37 -65.96
CA TRP A 156 -4.72 7.79 -65.62
C TRP A 156 -3.70 8.56 -66.48
N GLU A 157 -2.54 7.95 -66.77
CA GLU A 157 -1.52 8.53 -67.67
C GLU A 157 -2.04 8.66 -69.11
N ASP A 158 -2.84 7.69 -69.57
CA ASP A 158 -3.42 7.64 -70.92
C ASP A 158 -4.68 8.53 -71.10
N ALA A 159 -5.29 9.02 -70.01
CA ALA A 159 -6.54 9.77 -70.04
C ALA A 159 -6.39 11.18 -70.63
N LYS A 160 -7.19 11.50 -71.66
CA LYS A 160 -7.13 12.78 -72.41
C LYS A 160 -8.05 13.88 -71.88
N ARG A 161 -9.12 13.55 -71.13
CA ARG A 161 -10.11 14.51 -70.62
C ARG A 161 -9.78 14.92 -69.18
N SER A 162 -9.93 16.20 -68.85
CA SER A 162 -9.56 16.75 -67.52
C SER A 162 -10.42 16.20 -66.39
N HIS A 163 -11.73 16.00 -66.62
CA HIS A 163 -12.67 15.45 -65.63
C HIS A 163 -12.38 13.96 -65.33
N ASP A 164 -12.22 13.14 -66.36
CA ASP A 164 -11.86 11.72 -66.22
C ASP A 164 -10.51 11.59 -65.52
N LYS A 165 -9.55 12.47 -65.83
CA LYS A 165 -8.24 12.50 -65.18
C LYS A 165 -8.31 12.85 -63.67
N THR A 166 -9.26 13.68 -63.24
CA THR A 166 -9.48 13.95 -61.81
C THR A 166 -10.09 12.75 -61.08
N ILE A 167 -11.03 12.06 -61.72
CA ILE A 167 -11.69 10.87 -61.15
C ILE A 167 -10.71 9.70 -61.06
N TYR A 168 -9.91 9.46 -62.10
CA TYR A 168 -8.87 8.43 -62.07
C TYR A 168 -7.74 8.77 -61.08
N ALA A 169 -7.41 10.05 -60.89
CA ALA A 169 -6.43 10.45 -59.87
C ALA A 169 -6.94 10.16 -58.44
N GLU A 170 -8.23 10.40 -58.19
CA GLU A 170 -8.86 10.09 -56.92
C GLU A 170 -8.95 8.57 -56.69
N ALA A 171 -9.30 7.80 -57.72
CA ALA A 171 -9.29 6.34 -57.67
C ALA A 171 -7.90 5.74 -57.41
N VAL A 172 -6.84 6.27 -58.04
CA VAL A 172 -5.46 5.84 -57.76
C VAL A 172 -5.05 6.20 -56.32
N LYS A 173 -5.52 7.34 -55.80
CA LYS A 173 -5.26 7.74 -54.41
C LYS A 173 -5.96 6.83 -53.39
N THR A 174 -7.22 6.47 -53.63
CA THR A 174 -7.96 5.55 -52.75
C THR A 174 -7.37 4.15 -52.81
N LEU A 175 -7.01 3.64 -53.99
CA LEU A 175 -6.31 2.35 -54.16
C LEU A 175 -4.95 2.33 -53.47
N ARG A 176 -4.17 3.42 -53.57
CA ARG A 176 -2.92 3.55 -52.81
C ARG A 176 -3.16 3.53 -51.31
N SER A 177 -4.23 4.16 -50.84
CA SER A 177 -4.58 4.18 -49.41
C SER A 177 -4.91 2.76 -48.92
N ILE A 178 -5.72 2.01 -49.70
CA ILE A 178 -6.02 0.58 -49.44
C ILE A 178 -4.72 -0.24 -49.35
N ARG A 179 -3.85 -0.09 -50.33
CA ARG A 179 -2.56 -0.79 -50.38
C ARG A 179 -1.69 -0.46 -49.17
N THR A 180 -1.56 0.82 -48.81
CA THR A 180 -0.73 1.24 -47.67
C THR A 180 -1.26 0.71 -46.35
N GLU A 181 -2.59 0.64 -46.17
CA GLU A 181 -3.17 0.04 -44.95
C GLU A 181 -2.86 -1.45 -44.89
N LEU A 182 -3.05 -2.20 -45.99
CA LEU A 182 -2.76 -3.64 -46.05
C LEU A 182 -1.25 -3.96 -45.87
N GLU A 183 -0.37 -3.17 -46.49
CA GLU A 183 1.09 -3.29 -46.30
C GLU A 183 1.51 -2.90 -44.89
N SER A 184 0.89 -1.88 -44.29
CA SER A 184 1.17 -1.48 -42.91
C SER A 184 0.75 -2.55 -41.90
N ALA A 185 -0.39 -3.20 -42.13
CA ALA A 185 -0.88 -4.30 -41.32
C ALA A 185 0.01 -5.54 -41.43
N ALA A 186 0.63 -5.77 -42.60
CA ALA A 186 1.60 -6.85 -42.78
C ALA A 186 2.90 -6.67 -41.95
N VAL A 187 3.29 -5.42 -41.69
CA VAL A 187 4.56 -5.07 -41.00
C VAL A 187 4.36 -4.76 -39.52
N ALA A 188 3.12 -4.48 -39.10
CA ALA A 188 2.81 -4.09 -37.75
C ALA A 188 3.09 -5.22 -36.73
N ARG A 189 3.68 -4.84 -35.59
CA ARG A 189 3.97 -5.77 -34.48
C ARG A 189 2.71 -6.26 -33.77
N ASP A 190 1.59 -5.57 -33.97
CA ASP A 190 0.31 -5.87 -33.32
C ASP A 190 -0.45 -7.03 -33.99
N GLY A 191 0.13 -7.64 -35.04
CA GLY A 191 -0.36 -8.88 -35.66
C GLY A 191 -1.79 -8.74 -36.17
N LEU A 192 -2.67 -9.65 -35.75
CA LEU A 192 -4.06 -9.72 -36.24
C LEU A 192 -4.94 -8.52 -35.88
N ILE A 193 -4.61 -7.73 -34.85
CA ILE A 193 -5.39 -6.52 -34.50
C ILE A 193 -5.23 -5.46 -35.59
N SER A 194 -4.00 -5.27 -36.07
CA SER A 194 -3.73 -4.34 -37.17
C SER A 194 -4.39 -4.75 -38.48
N VAL A 195 -4.52 -6.06 -38.73
CA VAL A 195 -5.25 -6.59 -39.88
C VAL A 195 -6.76 -6.32 -39.75
N ASP A 196 -7.31 -6.41 -38.55
CA ASP A 196 -8.71 -6.10 -38.26
C ASP A 196 -9.02 -4.60 -38.50
N ASP A 197 -8.19 -3.72 -37.97
CA ASP A 197 -8.29 -2.26 -38.17
C ASP A 197 -8.13 -1.89 -39.66
N ALA A 198 -7.18 -2.54 -40.36
CA ALA A 198 -6.98 -2.34 -41.79
C ALA A 198 -8.19 -2.81 -42.60
N VAL A 199 -8.85 -3.91 -42.25
CA VAL A 199 -10.09 -4.35 -42.90
C VAL A 199 -11.21 -3.32 -42.73
N GLU A 200 -11.35 -2.72 -41.55
CA GLU A 200 -12.32 -1.62 -41.34
C GLU A 200 -11.98 -0.39 -42.18
N ALA A 201 -10.71 0.04 -42.22
CA ALA A 201 -10.27 1.17 -43.05
C ALA A 201 -10.46 0.91 -44.56
N VAL A 202 -10.07 -0.28 -45.03
CA VAL A 202 -10.23 -0.72 -46.42
C VAL A 202 -11.70 -0.76 -46.81
N SER A 203 -12.59 -1.19 -45.91
CA SER A 203 -14.03 -1.16 -46.16
C SER A 203 -14.55 0.26 -46.46
N GLY A 204 -14.07 1.27 -45.73
CA GLY A 204 -14.40 2.67 -45.98
C GLY A 204 -13.86 3.16 -47.33
N TYR A 205 -12.61 2.84 -47.66
CA TYR A 205 -12.01 3.22 -48.94
C TYR A 205 -12.65 2.53 -50.14
N VAL A 206 -13.12 1.29 -49.99
CA VAL A 206 -13.84 0.54 -51.04
C VAL A 206 -15.23 1.14 -51.28
N ASP A 207 -15.92 1.57 -50.23
CA ASP A 207 -17.19 2.29 -50.37
C ASP A 207 -17.00 3.64 -51.07
N ASP A 208 -15.95 4.39 -50.72
CA ASP A 208 -15.61 5.65 -51.39
C ASP A 208 -15.23 5.44 -52.85
N LEU A 209 -14.53 4.36 -53.18
CA LEU A 209 -14.14 3.98 -54.54
C LEU A 209 -15.35 3.57 -55.40
N TRP A 210 -16.39 2.95 -54.82
CA TRP A 210 -17.65 2.69 -55.52
C TRP A 210 -18.44 3.97 -55.82
N LYS A 211 -18.40 4.97 -54.93
CA LYS A 211 -19.09 6.26 -55.11
C LYS A 211 -18.52 7.11 -56.25
N LEU A 212 -17.31 6.81 -56.75
CA LEU A 212 -16.68 7.52 -57.88
C LEU A 212 -17.38 7.28 -59.24
N GLY A 213 -18.29 6.31 -59.33
CA GLY A 213 -19.22 6.11 -60.46
C GLY A 213 -18.76 5.14 -61.56
N ASP A 214 -19.61 4.99 -62.59
CA ASP A 214 -19.50 4.00 -63.69
C ASP A 214 -18.18 4.07 -64.49
N LEU A 215 -17.48 5.21 -64.45
CA LEU A 215 -16.24 5.46 -65.21
C LEU A 215 -15.03 4.69 -64.67
N VAL A 216 -15.08 4.24 -63.42
CA VAL A 216 -13.95 3.58 -62.74
C VAL A 216 -14.25 2.08 -62.56
N TYR A 217 -15.35 1.69 -61.92
CA TYR A 217 -15.64 0.28 -61.67
C TYR A 217 -16.97 -0.15 -62.28
N THR A 218 -16.93 -1.17 -63.14
CA THR A 218 -18.13 -1.94 -63.51
C THR A 218 -18.46 -2.94 -62.42
N GLU A 219 -19.72 -3.39 -62.34
CA GLU A 219 -20.14 -4.40 -61.36
C GLU A 219 -19.27 -5.68 -61.42
N GLU A 220 -18.88 -6.14 -62.61
CA GLU A 220 -18.04 -7.33 -62.78
C GLU A 220 -16.60 -7.11 -62.30
N ARG A 221 -16.02 -5.93 -62.58
CA ARG A 221 -14.68 -5.60 -62.10
C ARG A 221 -14.66 -5.41 -60.59
N MET A 222 -15.70 -4.82 -60.01
CA MET A 222 -15.82 -4.65 -58.57
C MET A 222 -15.94 -6.01 -57.86
N LYS A 223 -16.69 -6.97 -58.42
CA LYS A 223 -16.71 -8.36 -57.90
C LYS A 223 -15.31 -8.97 -57.88
N SER A 224 -14.58 -8.84 -58.98
CA SER A 224 -13.19 -9.30 -59.06
C SER A 224 -12.30 -8.60 -58.04
N PHE A 225 -12.44 -7.29 -57.84
CA PHE A 225 -11.63 -6.52 -56.89
C PHE A 225 -11.93 -6.88 -55.43
N LEU A 226 -13.19 -7.13 -55.10
CA LEU A 226 -13.61 -7.61 -53.77
C LEU A 226 -13.07 -9.03 -53.47
N ASP A 227 -12.98 -9.90 -54.48
CA ASP A 227 -12.30 -11.19 -54.37
C ASP A 227 -10.80 -11.02 -54.15
N VAL A 228 -10.14 -10.09 -54.86
CA VAL A 228 -8.70 -9.80 -54.71
C VAL A 228 -8.38 -9.30 -53.30
N ILE A 229 -9.14 -8.34 -52.77
CA ILE A 229 -8.96 -7.87 -51.39
C ILE A 229 -9.22 -9.03 -50.42
N GLY A 230 -10.26 -9.84 -50.66
CA GLY A 230 -10.56 -11.01 -49.83
C GLY A 230 -9.42 -12.02 -49.79
N ASP A 231 -8.73 -12.20 -50.91
CA ASP A 231 -7.57 -13.10 -51.04
C ASP A 231 -6.31 -12.53 -50.37
N GLU A 232 -6.07 -11.23 -50.48
CA GLU A 232 -4.98 -10.55 -49.76
C GLU A 232 -5.19 -10.60 -48.24
N VAL A 233 -6.41 -10.34 -47.76
CA VAL A 233 -6.76 -10.49 -46.34
C VAL A 233 -6.51 -11.92 -45.87
N VAL A 234 -6.89 -12.93 -46.67
CA VAL A 234 -6.62 -14.33 -46.36
C VAL A 234 -5.12 -14.63 -46.30
N SER A 235 -4.32 -14.06 -47.21
CA SER A 235 -2.86 -14.21 -47.19
C SER A 235 -2.26 -13.58 -45.93
N LEU A 236 -2.67 -12.37 -45.58
CA LEU A 236 -2.21 -11.69 -44.36
C LEU A 236 -2.58 -12.49 -43.10
N VAL A 237 -3.81 -13.01 -43.03
CA VAL A 237 -4.24 -13.88 -41.92
C VAL A 237 -3.43 -15.17 -41.88
N LYS A 238 -3.08 -15.75 -43.03
CA LYS A 238 -2.23 -16.94 -43.10
C LYS A 238 -0.82 -16.66 -42.58
N ASP A 239 -0.18 -15.60 -43.10
CA ASP A 239 1.20 -15.26 -42.78
C ASP A 239 1.34 -14.91 -41.28
N THR A 240 0.40 -14.13 -40.75
CA THR A 240 0.36 -13.81 -39.31
C THR A 240 0.11 -15.03 -38.43
N ILE A 241 -0.69 -16.01 -38.85
CA ILE A 241 -0.88 -17.27 -38.10
C ILE A 241 0.39 -18.15 -38.17
N ASP A 242 1.07 -18.20 -39.31
CA ASP A 242 2.28 -19.01 -39.52
C ASP A 242 3.49 -18.44 -38.76
N GLU A 243 3.54 -17.13 -38.54
CA GLU A 243 4.56 -16.45 -37.71
C GLU A 243 4.46 -16.84 -36.22
N ILE A 244 3.29 -17.24 -35.73
CA ILE A 244 3.05 -17.63 -34.33
C ILE A 244 3.63 -19.04 -34.07
N ARG A 245 4.95 -19.11 -33.91
CA ARG A 245 5.72 -20.33 -33.57
C ARG A 245 5.73 -20.64 -32.07
N THR A 246 4.63 -20.38 -31.36
CA THR A 246 4.55 -20.62 -29.91
C THR A 246 4.19 -22.08 -29.58
N THR A 247 4.67 -22.59 -28.45
CA THR A 247 4.26 -23.90 -27.90
C THR A 247 2.92 -23.83 -27.16
N ASP A 248 2.42 -22.61 -26.89
CA ASP A 248 1.16 -22.39 -26.21
C ASP A 248 -0.04 -22.51 -27.16
N ASP A 249 -0.76 -23.63 -27.06
CA ASP A 249 -1.98 -23.88 -27.84
C ASP A 249 -3.05 -22.80 -27.66
N ARG A 250 -3.03 -22.05 -26.54
CA ARG A 250 -4.01 -20.99 -26.22
C ARG A 250 -3.90 -19.82 -27.19
N VAL A 251 -2.68 -19.33 -27.37
CA VAL A 251 -2.37 -18.19 -28.26
C VAL A 251 -2.68 -18.57 -29.70
N LYS A 252 -2.39 -19.82 -30.08
CA LYS A 252 -2.72 -20.35 -31.41
C LYS A 252 -4.22 -20.46 -31.66
N ILE A 253 -5.00 -20.93 -30.68
CA ILE A 253 -6.47 -21.01 -30.80
C ILE A 253 -7.07 -19.62 -30.94
N GLU A 254 -6.61 -18.67 -30.13
CA GLU A 254 -7.07 -17.28 -30.16
C GLU A 254 -6.73 -16.61 -31.50
N ALA A 255 -5.50 -16.77 -31.99
CA ALA A 255 -5.09 -16.26 -33.29
C ALA A 255 -5.92 -16.85 -34.45
N ILE A 256 -6.19 -18.15 -34.44
CA ILE A 256 -7.03 -18.80 -35.47
C ILE A 256 -8.48 -18.31 -35.41
N SER A 257 -9.03 -18.13 -34.20
CA SER A 257 -10.38 -17.61 -34.01
C SER A 257 -10.49 -16.16 -34.47
N ASN A 258 -9.49 -15.32 -34.13
CA ASN A 258 -9.44 -13.92 -34.56
C ASN A 258 -9.27 -13.82 -36.07
N GLY A 259 -8.37 -14.62 -36.66
CA GLY A 259 -8.21 -14.72 -38.12
C GLY A 259 -9.49 -15.16 -38.84
N ALA A 260 -10.23 -16.12 -38.28
CA ALA A 260 -11.55 -16.49 -38.80
C ALA A 260 -12.56 -15.33 -38.69
N GLY A 261 -12.51 -14.56 -37.59
CA GLY A 261 -13.33 -13.38 -37.39
C GLY A 261 -13.07 -12.29 -38.44
N ILE A 262 -11.80 -12.01 -38.76
CA ILE A 262 -11.40 -11.03 -39.78
C ILE A 262 -11.93 -11.42 -41.16
N CYS A 263 -11.74 -12.68 -41.57
CA CYS A 263 -12.27 -13.18 -42.84
C CYS A 263 -13.80 -13.04 -42.93
N GLU A 264 -14.50 -13.30 -41.83
CA GLU A 264 -15.96 -13.17 -41.81
C GLU A 264 -16.45 -11.74 -41.75
N LYS A 265 -15.75 -10.86 -41.02
CA LYS A 265 -16.04 -9.43 -41.04
C LYS A 265 -15.96 -8.89 -42.46
N TRP A 266 -14.93 -9.26 -43.23
CA TRP A 266 -14.83 -8.88 -44.63
C TRP A 266 -16.02 -9.41 -45.44
N THR A 267 -16.39 -10.69 -45.29
CA THR A 267 -17.55 -11.23 -46.02
C THR A 267 -18.86 -10.54 -45.65
N ASP A 268 -19.06 -10.24 -44.38
CA ASP A 268 -20.27 -9.56 -43.88
C ASP A 268 -20.33 -8.10 -44.36
N MET A 269 -19.18 -7.41 -44.43
CA MET A 269 -19.10 -6.05 -44.98
C MET A 269 -19.41 -6.05 -46.47
N VAL A 270 -18.86 -6.99 -47.25
CA VAL A 270 -19.15 -7.11 -48.69
C VAL A 270 -20.62 -7.44 -48.94
N GLU A 271 -21.22 -8.30 -48.11
CA GLU A 271 -22.65 -8.57 -48.16
C GLU A 271 -23.46 -7.30 -47.83
N LYS A 272 -23.10 -6.54 -46.80
CA LYS A 272 -23.77 -5.27 -46.45
C LYS A 272 -23.61 -4.21 -47.53
N PHE A 273 -22.45 -4.09 -48.18
CA PHE A 273 -22.24 -3.17 -49.28
C PHE A 273 -23.19 -3.47 -50.44
N THR A 274 -23.27 -4.74 -50.85
CA THR A 274 -24.10 -5.16 -51.98
C THR A 274 -25.60 -5.21 -51.67
N THR A 275 -26.01 -5.30 -50.40
CA THR A 275 -27.43 -5.43 -50.00
C THR A 275 -28.04 -4.16 -49.41
N LEU A 276 -27.28 -3.37 -48.63
CA LEU A 276 -27.80 -2.22 -47.88
C LEU A 276 -27.30 -0.88 -48.42
N PHE A 277 -26.01 -0.77 -48.76
CA PHE A 277 -25.41 0.55 -49.05
C PHE A 277 -25.50 0.92 -50.54
N TRP A 278 -25.02 0.06 -51.44
CA TRP A 278 -24.92 0.37 -52.87
C TRP A 278 -26.24 0.33 -53.66
N PRO A 279 -27.27 -0.48 -53.30
CA PRO A 279 -28.57 -0.43 -53.97
C PRO A 279 -29.32 0.89 -53.79
N HIS A 280 -29.03 1.64 -52.71
CA HIS A 280 -29.71 2.91 -52.38
C HIS A 280 -28.92 4.15 -52.86
N HIS A 281 -27.80 3.97 -53.53
CA HIS A 281 -26.98 5.09 -54.02
C HIS A 281 -27.52 5.64 -55.35
N SER A 282 -27.77 6.95 -55.41
CA SER A 282 -28.46 7.59 -56.55
C SER A 282 -27.62 7.72 -57.82
N VAL A 283 -26.28 7.65 -57.71
CA VAL A 283 -25.36 7.89 -58.84
C VAL A 283 -24.86 6.60 -59.49
N HIS A 284 -24.73 5.52 -58.71
CA HIS A 284 -24.17 4.25 -59.19
C HIS A 284 -24.80 3.07 -58.41
N PRO A 285 -26.03 2.66 -58.79
CA PRO A 285 -26.78 1.63 -58.07
C PRO A 285 -26.27 0.23 -58.40
N TRP A 286 -26.13 -0.60 -57.38
CA TRP A 286 -25.84 -2.02 -57.54
C TRP A 286 -27.10 -2.80 -57.95
N ASN A 287 -27.10 -3.38 -59.15
CA ASN A 287 -28.23 -4.15 -59.69
C ASN A 287 -28.03 -5.68 -59.57
N GLY A 288 -26.82 -6.12 -59.21
CA GLY A 288 -26.51 -7.54 -58.97
C GLY A 288 -27.13 -8.11 -57.69
N GLY A 289 -27.22 -9.44 -57.60
CA GLY A 289 -27.55 -10.12 -56.34
C GLY A 289 -26.45 -9.96 -55.28
N SER A 290 -26.67 -10.51 -54.08
CA SER A 290 -25.65 -10.51 -53.02
C SER A 290 -24.36 -11.18 -53.52
N PHE A 291 -23.23 -10.53 -53.27
CA PHE A 291 -21.93 -11.05 -53.62
C PHE A 291 -21.16 -11.38 -52.34
N VAL A 292 -20.52 -12.55 -52.30
CA VAL A 292 -19.71 -12.98 -51.17
C VAL A 292 -18.43 -13.60 -51.73
N PRO A 293 -17.24 -13.12 -51.31
CA PRO A 293 -15.97 -13.71 -51.73
C PRO A 293 -15.87 -15.18 -51.32
N ALA A 294 -15.88 -16.08 -52.31
CA ALA A 294 -16.09 -17.51 -52.08
C ALA A 294 -14.91 -18.18 -51.35
N LYS A 295 -13.69 -17.72 -51.62
CA LYS A 295 -12.47 -18.23 -51.01
C LYS A 295 -12.30 -17.74 -49.58
N CYS A 296 -12.48 -16.44 -49.33
CA CYS A 296 -12.45 -15.84 -48.00
C CYS A 296 -13.50 -16.47 -47.06
N SER A 297 -14.75 -16.63 -47.52
CA SER A 297 -15.80 -17.29 -46.72
C SER A 297 -15.48 -18.76 -46.40
N ARG A 298 -14.93 -19.51 -47.38
CA ARG A 298 -14.57 -20.92 -47.20
C ARG A 298 -13.45 -21.09 -46.18
N ILE A 299 -12.40 -20.26 -46.29
CA ILE A 299 -11.24 -20.31 -45.40
C ILE A 299 -11.61 -19.81 -44.01
N GLY A 300 -12.39 -18.73 -43.90
CA GLY A 300 -12.94 -18.25 -42.62
C GLY A 300 -13.71 -19.35 -41.88
N LYS A 301 -14.61 -20.05 -42.57
CA LYS A 301 -15.36 -21.20 -42.01
C LYS A 301 -14.45 -22.34 -41.57
N ARG A 302 -13.42 -22.70 -42.36
CA ARG A 302 -12.47 -23.76 -41.98
C ARG A 302 -11.60 -23.37 -40.78
N LEU A 303 -11.12 -22.13 -40.73
CA LEU A 303 -10.36 -21.60 -39.61
C LEU A 303 -11.20 -21.63 -38.33
N ARG A 304 -12.47 -21.22 -38.39
CA ARG A 304 -13.38 -21.33 -37.25
C ARG A 304 -13.53 -22.76 -36.77
N GLN A 305 -13.78 -23.70 -37.69
CA GLN A 305 -13.91 -25.11 -37.34
C GLN A 305 -12.65 -25.67 -36.67
N ILE A 306 -11.46 -25.24 -37.08
CA ILE A 306 -10.21 -25.63 -36.44
C ILE A 306 -10.04 -24.98 -35.08
N GLY A 307 -10.35 -23.69 -34.97
CA GLY A 307 -10.36 -22.98 -33.69
C GLY A 307 -11.23 -23.71 -32.67
N GLU A 308 -12.45 -24.09 -33.06
CA GLU A 308 -13.39 -24.85 -32.24
C GLU A 308 -12.85 -26.25 -31.88
N LEU A 309 -12.37 -27.03 -32.84
CA LEU A 309 -11.83 -28.37 -32.57
C LEU A 309 -10.61 -28.32 -31.65
N ARG A 310 -9.70 -27.35 -31.83
CA ARG A 310 -8.53 -27.14 -30.96
C ARG A 310 -8.96 -26.66 -29.57
N ALA A 311 -9.94 -25.76 -29.46
CA ALA A 311 -10.49 -25.30 -28.19
C ALA A 311 -11.16 -26.45 -27.41
N GLN A 312 -11.97 -27.27 -28.10
CA GLN A 312 -12.57 -28.48 -27.56
C GLN A 312 -11.50 -29.44 -27.05
N TYR A 313 -10.50 -29.77 -27.88
CA TYR A 313 -9.40 -30.64 -27.48
C TYR A 313 -8.63 -30.12 -26.26
N ARG A 314 -8.35 -28.80 -26.20
CA ARG A 314 -7.69 -28.19 -25.04
C ARG A 314 -8.51 -28.33 -23.76
N GLN A 315 -9.81 -28.09 -23.83
CA GLN A 315 -10.69 -28.27 -22.67
C GLN A 315 -10.78 -29.75 -22.26
N LEU A 316 -10.80 -30.66 -23.24
CA LEU A 316 -10.83 -32.11 -23.03
C LEU A 316 -9.57 -32.60 -22.32
N THR A 317 -8.40 -32.21 -22.83
CA THR A 317 -7.11 -32.56 -22.22
C THR A 317 -6.96 -32.01 -20.82
N ARG A 318 -7.47 -30.81 -20.51
CA ARG A 318 -7.45 -30.26 -19.14
C ARG A 318 -8.13 -31.17 -18.11
N LEU A 319 -9.13 -31.96 -18.52
CA LEU A 319 -9.88 -32.87 -17.66
C LEU A 319 -9.31 -34.30 -17.65
N LEU A 320 -8.47 -34.66 -18.64
CA LEU A 320 -7.82 -35.97 -18.75
C LEU A 320 -6.40 -35.96 -18.17
N THR A 321 -6.07 -37.03 -17.45
CA THR A 321 -4.70 -37.27 -16.95
C THR A 321 -3.77 -37.71 -18.09
N SER A 322 -2.45 -37.54 -17.92
CA SER A 322 -1.47 -37.90 -18.97
C SER A 322 -1.55 -39.36 -19.42
N ASN A 323 -1.93 -40.28 -18.52
CA ASN A 323 -2.09 -41.70 -18.83
C ASN A 323 -3.39 -41.99 -19.60
N GLU A 324 -4.46 -41.25 -19.32
CA GLU A 324 -5.71 -41.35 -20.07
C GLU A 324 -5.54 -40.78 -21.50
N ARG A 325 -4.72 -39.73 -21.68
CA ARG A 325 -4.46 -39.13 -22.99
C ARG A 325 -3.72 -40.07 -23.94
N SER A 326 -2.70 -40.77 -23.45
CA SER A 326 -1.94 -41.75 -24.23
C SER A 326 -2.74 -43.03 -24.46
N GLY A 327 -3.48 -43.51 -23.46
CA GLY A 327 -4.34 -44.69 -23.59
C GLY A 327 -5.52 -44.52 -24.54
N LEU A 328 -6.04 -43.30 -24.69
CA LEU A 328 -7.14 -42.97 -25.59
C LEU A 328 -6.68 -42.47 -26.98
N GLY A 329 -5.36 -42.36 -27.21
CA GLY A 329 -4.82 -41.87 -28.49
C GLY A 329 -5.17 -40.41 -28.80
N ALA A 330 -5.48 -39.59 -27.78
CA ALA A 330 -5.90 -38.21 -27.97
C ALA A 330 -4.75 -37.33 -28.51
N ASP A 331 -3.52 -37.61 -28.10
CA ASP A 331 -2.33 -36.82 -28.47
C ASP A 331 -1.90 -37.04 -29.92
N THR A 332 -2.14 -38.23 -30.48
CA THR A 332 -1.83 -38.55 -31.89
C THR A 332 -2.84 -37.93 -32.87
N LEU A 333 -4.09 -37.72 -32.43
CA LEU A 333 -5.15 -37.11 -33.27
C LEU A 333 -4.88 -35.62 -33.59
N MET A 334 -4.21 -34.90 -32.69
CA MET A 334 -3.92 -33.48 -32.88
C MET A 334 -2.70 -33.21 -33.76
N GLN A 335 -1.77 -34.16 -33.86
CA GLN A 335 -0.65 -34.07 -34.80
C GLN A 335 -1.12 -34.10 -36.26
N CYS A 336 -2.32 -34.61 -36.53
CA CYS A 336 -2.93 -34.62 -37.86
C CYS A 336 -3.54 -33.26 -38.27
N LEU A 337 -3.70 -32.30 -37.34
CA LEU A 337 -4.26 -30.98 -37.59
C LEU A 337 -3.13 -29.96 -37.81
N ASP A 338 -2.53 -29.94 -39.00
CA ASP A 338 -1.64 -28.85 -39.40
C ASP A 338 -2.42 -27.75 -40.14
N VAL A 339 -2.09 -26.48 -39.86
CA VAL A 339 -2.75 -25.28 -40.41
C VAL A 339 -2.58 -25.21 -41.93
N LYS A 340 -1.53 -25.83 -42.45
CA LYS A 340 -1.23 -25.90 -43.89
C LYS A 340 -2.34 -26.56 -44.71
N VAL A 341 -3.09 -27.50 -44.13
CA VAL A 341 -4.20 -28.21 -44.82
C VAL A 341 -5.41 -27.28 -45.08
N VAL A 342 -5.47 -26.13 -44.40
CA VAL A 342 -6.61 -25.20 -44.44
C VAL A 342 -6.62 -24.33 -45.69
N PHE A 343 -5.44 -23.85 -46.06
CA PHE A 343 -5.21 -22.81 -47.07
C PHE A 343 -4.96 -23.37 -48.48
N ASP A 344 -4.94 -24.68 -48.66
CA ASP A 344 -4.77 -25.31 -49.98
C ASP A 344 -6.09 -25.39 -50.76
N ASP A 345 -6.05 -24.98 -52.04
CA ASP A 345 -7.25 -24.77 -52.84
C ASP A 345 -7.73 -25.97 -53.69
N ASP A 346 -9.03 -25.90 -53.96
CA ASP A 346 -9.90 -26.54 -54.98
C ASP A 346 -10.06 -28.06 -55.12
N GLY A 347 -9.19 -28.91 -54.58
CA GLY A 347 -9.36 -30.39 -54.66
C GLY A 347 -9.73 -31.10 -53.35
N ARG A 348 -9.39 -30.50 -52.20
CA ARG A 348 -9.27 -31.23 -50.91
C ARG A 348 -10.37 -30.94 -49.89
N GLY A 349 -11.45 -30.25 -50.25
CA GLY A 349 -12.58 -30.04 -49.33
C GLY A 349 -13.21 -31.34 -48.80
N VAL A 350 -13.23 -32.38 -49.64
CA VAL A 350 -13.66 -33.74 -49.24
C VAL A 350 -12.68 -34.39 -48.27
N GLU A 351 -11.38 -34.13 -48.44
CA GLU A 351 -10.34 -34.62 -47.53
C GLU A 351 -10.41 -33.93 -46.16
N TRP A 352 -10.69 -32.62 -46.13
CA TRP A 352 -10.95 -31.86 -44.89
C TRP A 352 -12.13 -32.45 -44.12
N ASN A 353 -13.26 -32.65 -44.79
CA ASN A 353 -14.45 -33.24 -44.15
C ASN A 353 -14.19 -34.67 -43.66
N ARG A 354 -13.40 -35.46 -44.42
CA ARG A 354 -12.99 -36.81 -44.00
C ARG A 354 -12.05 -36.77 -42.79
N LEU A 355 -11.11 -35.84 -42.73
CA LEU A 355 -10.19 -35.64 -41.61
C LEU A 355 -10.95 -35.18 -40.36
N LYS A 356 -11.83 -34.18 -40.50
CA LYS A 356 -12.72 -33.70 -39.45
C LYS A 356 -13.52 -34.84 -38.82
N ARG A 357 -14.19 -35.65 -39.65
CA ARG A 357 -14.96 -36.80 -39.16
C ARG A 357 -14.10 -37.82 -38.39
N LYS A 358 -12.90 -38.13 -38.90
CA LYS A 358 -11.97 -39.04 -38.18
C LYS A 358 -11.58 -38.51 -36.80
N ILE A 359 -11.35 -37.21 -36.68
CA ILE A 359 -11.03 -36.56 -35.40
C ILE A 359 -12.26 -36.57 -34.49
N GLU A 360 -13.45 -36.26 -35.03
CA GLU A 360 -14.69 -36.28 -34.25
C GLU A 360 -15.00 -37.67 -33.71
N GLU A 361 -14.87 -38.72 -34.52
CA GLU A 361 -15.04 -40.12 -34.12
C GLU A 361 -13.98 -40.56 -33.10
N GLY A 362 -12.72 -40.15 -33.30
CA GLY A 362 -11.61 -40.47 -32.39
C GLY A 362 -11.74 -39.82 -31.00
N LEU A 363 -12.45 -38.69 -30.88
CA LEU A 363 -12.66 -38.00 -29.62
C LEU A 363 -13.81 -38.58 -28.78
N VAL A 364 -14.71 -39.38 -29.35
CA VAL A 364 -15.89 -39.93 -28.65
C VAL A 364 -15.54 -40.69 -27.36
N PRO A 365 -14.55 -41.62 -27.33
CA PRO A 365 -14.19 -42.32 -26.10
C PRO A 365 -13.66 -41.38 -25.01
N ALA A 366 -12.96 -40.33 -25.43
CA ALA A 366 -12.43 -39.30 -24.53
C ALA A 366 -13.55 -38.41 -23.98
N GLU A 367 -14.57 -38.11 -24.79
CA GLU A 367 -15.78 -37.40 -24.36
C GLU A 367 -16.56 -38.16 -23.29
N GLU A 368 -16.78 -39.47 -23.45
CA GLU A 368 -17.51 -40.27 -22.45
C GLU A 368 -16.82 -40.22 -21.08
N ARG A 369 -15.49 -40.32 -21.07
CA ARG A 369 -14.70 -40.24 -19.85
C ARG A 369 -14.75 -38.85 -19.23
N VAL A 370 -14.67 -37.81 -20.05
CA VAL A 370 -14.79 -36.41 -19.61
C VAL A 370 -16.20 -36.12 -19.09
N ALA A 371 -17.25 -36.65 -19.71
CA ALA A 371 -18.63 -36.50 -19.26
C ALA A 371 -18.81 -37.00 -17.83
N GLN A 372 -18.22 -38.15 -17.48
CA GLN A 372 -18.26 -38.69 -16.11
C GLN A 372 -17.58 -37.76 -15.10
N LYS A 373 -16.42 -37.21 -15.44
CA LYS A 373 -15.69 -36.27 -14.57
C LYS A 373 -16.43 -34.94 -14.41
N LEU A 374 -17.02 -34.44 -15.50
CA LEU A 374 -17.83 -33.23 -15.47
C LEU A 374 -19.09 -33.43 -14.63
N LYS A 375 -19.76 -34.59 -14.70
CA LYS A 375 -20.88 -34.91 -13.81
C LYS A 375 -20.50 -34.81 -12.34
N SER A 376 -19.37 -35.39 -11.94
CA SER A 376 -18.90 -35.27 -10.55
C SER A 376 -18.58 -33.82 -10.17
N GLN A 377 -17.91 -33.06 -11.06
CA GLN A 377 -17.53 -31.67 -10.78
C GLN A 377 -18.73 -30.72 -10.71
N ILE A 378 -19.76 -30.95 -11.53
CA ILE A 378 -20.98 -30.14 -11.53
C ILE A 378 -21.88 -30.51 -10.34
N ALA A 379 -21.92 -31.79 -9.93
CA ALA A 379 -22.64 -32.21 -8.73
C ALA A 379 -22.09 -31.55 -7.44
N ASP A 380 -20.80 -31.22 -7.40
CA ASP A 380 -20.17 -30.52 -6.28
C ASP A 380 -20.52 -29.01 -6.24
N ALA A 381 -21.05 -28.44 -7.33
CA ALA A 381 -21.38 -27.02 -7.43
C ALA A 381 -22.74 -26.71 -6.77
N THR A 382 -22.72 -26.21 -5.53
CA THR A 382 -23.93 -25.98 -4.72
C THR A 382 -24.67 -24.67 -5.00
N THR A 383 -24.03 -23.68 -5.64
CA THR A 383 -24.68 -22.39 -5.95
C THR A 383 -24.96 -22.22 -7.45
N PRO A 384 -26.06 -21.54 -7.84
CA PRO A 384 -26.38 -21.27 -9.24
C PRO A 384 -25.24 -20.59 -10.01
N ASN A 385 -24.53 -19.64 -9.37
CA ASN A 385 -23.42 -18.91 -9.99
C ASN A 385 -22.18 -19.80 -10.19
N THR A 386 -21.85 -20.67 -9.22
CA THR A 386 -20.75 -21.63 -9.39
C THR A 386 -21.07 -22.66 -10.46
N LEU A 387 -22.33 -23.10 -10.54
CA LEU A 387 -22.80 -24.02 -11.56
C LEU A 387 -22.70 -23.37 -12.96
N LEU A 388 -23.19 -22.13 -13.11
CA LEU A 388 -23.02 -21.35 -14.35
C LEU A 388 -21.54 -21.12 -14.71
N ALA A 389 -20.66 -20.89 -13.72
CA ALA A 389 -19.24 -20.68 -13.96
C ALA A 389 -18.53 -21.92 -14.50
N GLU A 390 -18.86 -23.12 -14.01
CA GLU A 390 -18.30 -24.37 -14.54
C GLU A 390 -18.81 -24.65 -15.96
N PHE A 391 -20.09 -24.38 -16.27
CA PHE A 391 -20.58 -24.46 -17.65
C PHE A 391 -19.92 -23.44 -18.59
N ARG A 392 -19.66 -22.21 -18.14
CA ARG A 392 -18.90 -21.20 -18.90
C ARG A 392 -17.47 -21.65 -19.17
N ARG A 393 -16.83 -22.28 -18.19
CA ARG A 393 -15.43 -22.75 -18.30
C ARG A 393 -15.24 -23.84 -19.34
N TYR A 394 -16.26 -24.66 -19.57
CA TYR A 394 -16.24 -25.78 -20.53
C TYR A 394 -17.24 -25.61 -21.69
N LEU A 395 -17.59 -24.37 -22.05
CA LEU A 395 -18.60 -24.07 -23.05
C LEU A 395 -18.29 -24.67 -24.44
N GLU A 396 -17.03 -24.71 -24.84
CA GLU A 396 -16.61 -25.28 -26.14
C GLU A 396 -16.84 -26.80 -26.19
N LEU A 397 -16.57 -27.52 -25.10
CA LEU A 397 -16.93 -28.94 -24.98
C LEU A 397 -18.43 -29.16 -25.08
N MET A 398 -19.22 -28.24 -24.51
CA MET A 398 -20.68 -28.31 -24.55
C MET A 398 -21.25 -28.07 -25.95
N LYS A 399 -20.48 -27.62 -26.95
CA LYS A 399 -20.94 -27.58 -28.35
C LYS A 399 -21.07 -28.99 -28.96
N ARG A 400 -20.44 -30.01 -28.38
CA ARG A 400 -20.49 -31.39 -28.88
C ARG A 400 -21.74 -32.13 -28.44
N ASP A 401 -22.46 -32.71 -29.39
CA ASP A 401 -23.74 -33.37 -29.13
C ASP A 401 -23.64 -34.60 -28.21
N GLY A 402 -22.50 -35.30 -28.21
CA GLY A 402 -22.23 -36.42 -27.30
C GLY A 402 -22.25 -35.98 -25.83
N LEU A 403 -21.53 -34.90 -25.52
CA LEU A 403 -21.48 -34.29 -24.18
C LEU A 403 -22.79 -33.63 -23.80
N LYS A 404 -23.46 -32.91 -24.72
CA LYS A 404 -24.80 -32.33 -24.50
C LYS A 404 -25.82 -33.37 -24.05
N ARG A 405 -25.81 -34.56 -24.69
CA ARG A 405 -26.69 -35.67 -24.33
C ARG A 405 -26.29 -36.32 -23.02
N ALA A 406 -24.99 -36.55 -22.80
CA ALA A 406 -24.50 -37.17 -21.58
C ALA A 406 -24.79 -36.32 -20.33
N LEU A 407 -24.69 -34.99 -20.44
CA LEU A 407 -24.89 -34.01 -19.36
C LEU A 407 -26.33 -33.44 -19.31
N ARG A 408 -27.31 -34.10 -19.93
CA ARG A 408 -28.69 -33.60 -19.96
C ARG A 408 -29.27 -33.28 -18.59
N GLY A 409 -29.10 -34.17 -17.60
CA GLY A 409 -29.60 -33.96 -16.24
C GLY A 409 -29.02 -32.70 -15.59
N GLU A 410 -27.71 -32.46 -15.74
CA GLU A 410 -27.04 -31.25 -15.20
C GLU A 410 -27.43 -29.97 -15.95
N ARG A 411 -27.85 -30.08 -17.21
CA ARG A 411 -28.36 -28.94 -17.98
C ARG A 411 -29.80 -28.62 -17.58
N GLU A 412 -30.60 -29.62 -17.20
CA GLU A 412 -31.93 -29.43 -16.63
C GLU A 412 -31.86 -28.82 -15.22
N THR A 413 -30.86 -29.18 -14.40
CA THR A 413 -30.60 -28.50 -13.12
C THR A 413 -30.09 -27.07 -13.31
N LEU A 414 -29.26 -26.82 -14.32
CA LEU A 414 -28.92 -25.44 -14.71
C LEU A 414 -30.18 -24.66 -15.11
N LEU A 415 -31.03 -25.25 -15.97
CA LEU A 415 -32.28 -24.66 -16.44
C LEU A 415 -33.20 -24.25 -15.27
N SER A 416 -33.37 -25.10 -14.26
CA SER A 416 -34.16 -24.74 -13.07
C SER A 416 -33.53 -23.60 -12.27
N ALA A 417 -32.19 -23.54 -12.21
CA ALA A 417 -31.44 -22.47 -11.54
C ALA A 417 -31.43 -21.13 -12.32
N TYR A 418 -31.88 -21.08 -13.59
CA TYR A 418 -31.93 -19.83 -14.35
C TYR A 418 -32.84 -18.77 -13.72
N GLY A 419 -33.89 -19.17 -12.99
CA GLY A 419 -34.73 -18.24 -12.23
C GLY A 419 -33.91 -17.43 -11.23
N ASP A 420 -33.14 -18.12 -10.38
CA ASP A 420 -32.27 -17.50 -9.37
C ASP A 420 -31.13 -16.70 -10.03
N LEU A 421 -30.61 -17.16 -11.17
CA LEU A 421 -29.58 -16.43 -11.92
C LEU A 421 -30.10 -15.09 -12.47
N ILE A 422 -31.35 -15.04 -12.93
CA ILE A 422 -32.00 -13.79 -13.36
C ILE A 422 -32.12 -12.84 -12.17
N GLU A 423 -32.57 -13.32 -11.02
CA GLU A 423 -32.69 -12.52 -9.80
C GLU A 423 -31.33 -11.98 -9.32
N ASN A 424 -30.28 -12.82 -9.36
CA ASN A 424 -28.91 -12.40 -9.05
C ASN A 424 -28.37 -11.36 -10.04
N CYS A 425 -28.76 -11.43 -11.32
CA CYS A 425 -28.44 -10.39 -12.30
C CYS A 425 -29.12 -9.06 -11.95
N LEU A 426 -30.36 -9.10 -11.46
CA LEU A 426 -31.14 -7.91 -11.11
C LEU A 426 -30.71 -7.28 -9.77
N ALA A 427 -30.31 -8.07 -8.78
CA ALA A 427 -29.92 -7.59 -7.45
C ALA A 427 -28.68 -6.67 -7.47
N GLY A 428 -27.78 -6.86 -8.44
CA GLY A 428 -26.56 -6.04 -8.57
C GLY A 428 -25.56 -6.26 -7.44
N PRO A 429 -24.31 -5.76 -7.58
CA PRO A 429 -23.37 -5.73 -6.47
C PRO A 429 -23.72 -4.59 -5.50
N ASP A 430 -23.79 -4.90 -4.19
CA ASP A 430 -23.98 -3.94 -3.09
C ASP A 430 -22.80 -2.96 -3.00
N THR A 431 -22.78 -1.98 -3.89
CA THR A 431 -21.72 -0.97 -4.02
C THR A 431 -22.22 0.45 -3.80
N GLY A 432 -23.48 0.60 -3.38
CA GLY A 432 -24.13 1.91 -3.16
C GLY A 432 -23.38 2.82 -2.19
N ASP A 433 -22.71 2.26 -1.18
CA ASP A 433 -22.04 3.03 -0.13
C ASP A 433 -20.53 3.24 -0.33
N LEU A 434 -19.92 2.55 -1.31
CA LEU A 434 -18.45 2.56 -1.50
C LEU A 434 -17.93 3.67 -2.42
N LEU A 435 -18.81 4.33 -3.18
CA LEU A 435 -18.44 5.34 -4.17
C LEU A 435 -19.17 6.66 -3.89
N ASP A 436 -18.42 7.77 -3.81
CA ASP A 436 -18.93 9.18 -3.81
C ASP A 436 -19.47 9.56 -5.21
N SER A 437 -20.32 8.69 -5.75
CA SER A 437 -20.98 8.81 -7.05
C SER A 437 -22.41 9.28 -6.83
N PRO A 438 -22.94 10.17 -7.71
CA PRO A 438 -24.33 10.58 -7.64
C PRO A 438 -25.30 9.38 -7.69
N ARG A 439 -26.41 9.44 -6.95
CA ARG A 439 -27.40 8.35 -6.85
C ARG A 439 -27.95 7.94 -8.22
N ILE A 440 -28.30 8.91 -9.06
CA ILE A 440 -28.75 8.66 -10.44
C ILE A 440 -27.71 7.85 -11.24
N LEU A 441 -26.41 8.13 -11.04
CA LEU A 441 -25.35 7.38 -11.73
C LEU A 441 -25.28 5.94 -11.23
N GLN A 442 -25.38 5.72 -9.92
CA GLN A 442 -25.38 4.37 -9.35
C GLN A 442 -26.56 3.56 -9.89
N GLU A 443 -27.76 4.15 -9.96
CA GLU A 443 -28.96 3.50 -10.46
C GLU A 443 -28.86 3.18 -11.97
N VAL A 444 -28.36 4.12 -12.78
CA VAL A 444 -28.15 3.91 -14.22
C VAL A 444 -27.06 2.88 -14.48
N GLN A 445 -25.95 2.90 -13.73
CA GLN A 445 -24.87 1.91 -13.86
C GLN A 445 -25.31 0.52 -13.39
N ALA A 446 -26.07 0.43 -12.29
CA ALA A 446 -26.63 -0.82 -11.82
C ALA A 446 -27.55 -1.43 -12.89
N ALA A 447 -28.45 -0.63 -13.48
CA ALA A 447 -29.31 -1.05 -14.58
C ALA A 447 -28.49 -1.53 -15.79
N ARG A 448 -27.52 -0.74 -16.27
CA ARG A 448 -26.66 -1.14 -17.41
C ARG A 448 -25.85 -2.42 -17.12
N SER A 449 -25.35 -2.58 -15.91
CA SER A 449 -24.64 -3.80 -15.50
C SER A 449 -25.55 -5.02 -15.48
N ALA A 450 -26.82 -4.83 -15.11
CA ALA A 450 -27.84 -5.88 -15.13
C ALA A 450 -28.21 -6.23 -16.57
N GLU A 451 -28.38 -5.25 -17.47
CA GLU A 451 -28.59 -5.46 -18.91
C GLU A 451 -27.48 -6.35 -19.49
N LEU A 452 -26.22 -5.96 -19.34
CA LEU A 452 -25.08 -6.72 -19.89
C LEU A 452 -24.99 -8.15 -19.32
N ARG A 453 -25.27 -8.33 -18.01
CA ARG A 453 -25.28 -9.66 -17.39
C ARG A 453 -26.43 -10.52 -17.89
N LEU A 454 -27.62 -9.94 -18.05
CA LEU A 454 -28.78 -10.64 -18.61
C LEU A 454 -28.60 -10.97 -20.10
N GLU A 455 -27.97 -10.10 -20.89
CA GLU A 455 -27.63 -10.39 -22.29
C GLU A 455 -26.62 -11.54 -22.40
N SER A 456 -25.59 -11.52 -21.55
CA SER A 456 -24.63 -12.62 -21.45
C SER A 456 -25.34 -13.92 -21.05
N LEU A 457 -26.25 -13.87 -20.07
CA LEU A 457 -27.02 -15.03 -19.63
C LEU A 457 -27.95 -15.54 -20.75
N ASN A 458 -28.57 -14.66 -21.52
CA ASN A 458 -29.43 -15.03 -22.65
C ASN A 458 -28.63 -15.74 -23.76
N LYS A 459 -27.45 -15.20 -24.13
CA LYS A 459 -26.55 -15.81 -25.12
C LYS A 459 -26.11 -17.21 -24.67
N LEU A 460 -25.65 -17.33 -23.42
CA LEU A 460 -25.25 -18.62 -22.85
C LEU A 460 -26.40 -19.62 -22.79
N GLY A 461 -27.60 -19.16 -22.41
CA GLY A 461 -28.79 -20.00 -22.40
C GLY A 461 -29.12 -20.54 -23.79
N LYS A 462 -29.00 -19.70 -24.82
CA LYS A 462 -29.26 -20.11 -26.21
C LYS A 462 -28.27 -21.18 -26.68
N GLU A 463 -27.00 -21.06 -26.32
CA GLU A 463 -25.97 -22.03 -26.73
C GLU A 463 -26.06 -23.35 -25.94
N LEU A 464 -26.39 -23.27 -24.65
CA LEU A 464 -26.34 -24.39 -23.71
C LEU A 464 -27.66 -25.11 -23.52
N LEU A 465 -28.82 -24.51 -23.79
CA LEU A 465 -30.13 -25.03 -23.34
C LEU A 465 -31.23 -25.01 -24.41
N ALA A 466 -30.98 -24.51 -25.62
CA ALA A 466 -32.01 -24.36 -26.65
C ALA A 466 -32.74 -25.65 -27.07
N ASP A 467 -32.13 -26.81 -26.91
CA ASP A 467 -32.70 -28.14 -27.20
C ASP A 467 -33.57 -28.73 -26.08
N LEU A 468 -33.61 -28.10 -24.89
CA LEU A 468 -34.35 -28.63 -23.74
C LEU A 468 -35.80 -28.13 -23.70
N PRO A 469 -36.76 -28.99 -23.31
CA PRO A 469 -38.13 -28.56 -23.05
C PRO A 469 -38.15 -27.60 -21.85
N GLY A 470 -38.78 -26.43 -21.99
CA GLY A 470 -38.84 -25.38 -20.96
C GLY A 470 -37.87 -24.21 -21.17
N TYR A 471 -36.94 -24.28 -22.14
CA TYR A 471 -36.07 -23.16 -22.46
C TYR A 471 -36.83 -21.93 -22.97
N GLU A 472 -37.88 -22.12 -23.77
CA GLU A 472 -38.70 -21.02 -24.31
C GLU A 472 -39.30 -20.15 -23.20
N GLU A 473 -39.79 -20.77 -22.12
CA GLU A 473 -40.33 -20.07 -20.96
C GLU A 473 -39.26 -19.22 -20.27
N ILE A 474 -38.07 -19.77 -20.04
CA ILE A 474 -36.96 -19.05 -19.42
C ILE A 474 -36.42 -17.95 -20.35
N SER A 475 -36.32 -18.20 -21.65
CA SER A 475 -35.93 -17.19 -22.64
C SER A 475 -36.92 -16.02 -22.65
N SER A 476 -38.23 -16.31 -22.53
CA SER A 476 -39.24 -15.26 -22.36
C SER A 476 -39.02 -14.48 -21.06
N ARG A 477 -38.73 -15.15 -19.94
CA ARG A 477 -38.43 -14.49 -18.65
C ARG A 477 -37.17 -13.63 -18.67
N VAL A 478 -36.10 -14.08 -19.35
CA VAL A 478 -34.86 -13.30 -19.51
C VAL A 478 -35.11 -12.08 -20.39
N THR A 479 -35.87 -12.24 -21.48
CA THR A 479 -36.19 -11.12 -22.38
C THR A 479 -37.18 -10.12 -21.77
N THR A 480 -38.13 -10.54 -20.94
CA THR A 480 -38.97 -9.62 -20.16
C THR A 480 -38.13 -8.87 -19.12
N ALA A 481 -37.26 -9.56 -18.39
CA ALA A 481 -36.34 -8.93 -17.44
C ALA A 481 -35.42 -7.90 -18.12
N LEU A 482 -34.87 -8.22 -19.30
CA LEU A 482 -34.09 -7.26 -20.11
C LEU A 482 -34.91 -6.01 -20.45
N LYS A 483 -36.13 -6.18 -20.96
CA LYS A 483 -37.04 -5.05 -21.28
C LYS A 483 -37.45 -4.25 -20.04
N ASP A 484 -37.60 -4.89 -18.89
CA ASP A 484 -37.91 -4.22 -17.62
C ASP A 484 -36.73 -3.36 -17.15
N VAL A 485 -35.49 -3.87 -17.24
CA VAL A 485 -34.28 -3.11 -16.86
C VAL A 485 -34.04 -1.95 -17.83
N GLU A 486 -34.23 -2.16 -19.14
CA GLU A 486 -34.11 -1.09 -20.14
C GLU A 486 -35.13 0.03 -19.89
N ARG A 487 -36.39 -0.32 -19.61
CA ARG A 487 -37.43 0.66 -19.21
C ARG A 487 -37.07 1.38 -17.92
N LYS A 488 -36.54 0.68 -16.91
CA LYS A 488 -36.07 1.31 -15.67
C LYS A 488 -34.96 2.32 -15.94
N ARG A 489 -33.95 1.94 -16.73
CA ARG A 489 -32.85 2.82 -17.12
C ARG A 489 -33.35 4.07 -17.84
N GLN A 490 -34.23 3.92 -18.82
CA GLN A 490 -34.86 5.04 -19.52
C GLN A 490 -35.64 5.93 -18.54
N SER A 491 -36.46 5.34 -17.66
CA SER A 491 -37.24 6.11 -16.69
C SER A 491 -36.40 6.93 -15.70
N PHE A 492 -35.24 6.41 -15.27
CA PHE A 492 -34.32 7.17 -14.39
C PHE A 492 -33.71 8.36 -15.13
N VAL A 493 -33.30 8.17 -16.39
CA VAL A 493 -32.77 9.25 -17.21
C VAL A 493 -33.85 10.29 -17.48
N ASP A 494 -35.05 9.87 -17.86
CA ASP A 494 -36.16 10.78 -18.17
C ASP A 494 -36.56 11.59 -16.93
N THR A 495 -36.74 10.93 -15.79
CA THR A 495 -37.07 11.60 -14.51
C THR A 495 -36.01 12.65 -14.15
N TRP A 496 -34.73 12.31 -14.26
CA TRP A 496 -33.65 13.26 -14.01
C TRP A 496 -33.66 14.43 -15.01
N THR A 497 -33.91 14.16 -16.31
CA THR A 497 -33.97 15.24 -17.31
C THR A 497 -35.13 16.19 -17.08
N GLU A 498 -36.29 15.70 -16.66
CA GLU A 498 -37.45 16.55 -16.35
C GLU A 498 -37.24 17.33 -15.05
N GLU A 499 -36.73 16.70 -13.98
CA GLU A 499 -36.40 17.39 -12.72
C GLU A 499 -35.36 18.50 -12.93
N THR A 500 -34.33 18.24 -13.74
CA THR A 500 -33.29 19.23 -14.02
C THR A 500 -33.82 20.37 -14.89
N LYS A 501 -34.63 20.09 -15.92
CA LYS A 501 -35.31 21.13 -16.71
C LYS A 501 -36.24 21.98 -15.84
N GLU A 502 -37.06 21.36 -14.98
CA GLU A 502 -37.94 22.07 -14.06
C GLU A 502 -37.16 22.96 -13.08
N ALA A 503 -36.07 22.46 -12.52
CA ALA A 503 -35.23 23.21 -11.59
C ALA A 503 -34.52 24.39 -12.27
N VAL A 504 -34.15 24.25 -13.54
CA VAL A 504 -33.64 25.36 -14.37
C VAL A 504 -34.75 26.37 -14.68
N ALA A 505 -35.94 25.92 -15.05
CA ALA A 505 -37.10 26.78 -15.34
C ALA A 505 -37.57 27.58 -14.11
N ARG A 506 -37.55 26.97 -12.92
CA ARG A 506 -37.86 27.64 -11.63
C ARG A 506 -36.78 28.63 -11.18
N LYS A 507 -35.66 28.73 -11.91
CA LYS A 507 -34.47 29.53 -11.56
C LYS A 507 -33.82 29.15 -10.22
N GLU A 508 -34.12 27.98 -9.68
CA GLU A 508 -33.48 27.46 -8.46
C GLU A 508 -31.99 27.17 -8.70
N LEU A 509 -31.63 26.75 -9.92
CA LEU A 509 -30.26 26.46 -10.35
C LEU A 509 -29.64 27.64 -11.12
N THR A 510 -29.67 28.86 -10.58
CA THR A 510 -29.04 30.01 -11.24
C THR A 510 -27.71 30.38 -10.62
N LEU A 511 -26.72 30.61 -11.48
CA LEU A 511 -25.56 31.44 -11.15
C LEU A 511 -26.11 32.87 -11.07
N GLY A 512 -26.44 33.37 -9.89
CA GLY A 512 -26.99 34.72 -9.72
C GLY A 512 -26.11 35.76 -10.43
N THR A 513 -26.51 36.16 -11.64
CA THR A 513 -25.68 36.93 -12.57
C THR A 513 -25.45 38.36 -12.11
N ASP A 514 -26.23 38.84 -11.14
CA ASP A 514 -26.15 40.20 -10.57
C ASP A 514 -25.92 40.20 -9.05
N SER A 515 -25.79 39.02 -8.41
CA SER A 515 -25.52 38.92 -6.97
C SER A 515 -24.03 38.94 -6.68
N ALA A 516 -23.64 39.60 -5.59
CA ALA A 516 -22.27 39.54 -5.10
C ALA A 516 -21.82 38.08 -4.88
N VAL A 517 -20.57 37.79 -5.22
CA VAL A 517 -20.00 36.43 -5.12
C VAL A 517 -19.97 35.89 -3.69
N VAL A 518 -19.95 36.80 -2.71
CA VAL A 518 -20.02 36.50 -1.29
C VAL A 518 -21.05 37.43 -0.66
N GLU A 519 -22.00 36.83 0.07
CA GLU A 519 -22.97 37.53 0.88
C GLU A 519 -22.66 37.32 2.37
N LEU A 520 -22.68 38.40 3.13
CA LEU A 520 -22.65 38.36 4.59
C LEU A 520 -24.07 38.14 5.10
N THR A 521 -24.41 36.90 5.41
CA THR A 521 -25.68 36.58 6.09
C THR A 521 -25.58 37.02 7.56
N GLY A 522 -26.33 38.07 7.94
CA GLY A 522 -26.26 38.69 9.26
C GLY A 522 -25.04 39.61 9.43
N THR A 523 -24.47 39.69 10.65
CA THR A 523 -23.33 40.57 10.95
C THR A 523 -21.95 39.93 10.76
N SER A 524 -21.83 38.61 10.54
CA SER A 524 -20.52 37.93 10.57
C SER A 524 -20.38 36.61 9.79
N MET A 525 -21.40 36.09 9.12
CA MET A 525 -21.31 34.77 8.45
C MET A 525 -21.18 34.90 6.93
N MET A 526 -20.07 34.39 6.39
CA MET A 526 -19.75 34.44 4.97
C MET A 526 -20.44 33.29 4.24
N ARG A 527 -21.29 33.60 3.25
CA ARG A 527 -21.93 32.63 2.35
C ARG A 527 -21.54 32.93 0.91
N VAL A 528 -21.05 31.92 0.20
CA VAL A 528 -20.81 32.04 -1.25
C VAL A 528 -22.14 31.83 -1.96
N THR A 529 -22.48 32.69 -2.92
CA THR A 529 -23.76 32.64 -3.68
C THR A 529 -23.85 31.48 -4.68
N TYR A 530 -22.87 30.56 -4.66
CA TYR A 530 -22.84 29.37 -5.51
C TYR A 530 -23.61 28.22 -4.84
N ASP A 531 -24.71 27.77 -5.46
CA ASP A 531 -25.50 26.65 -4.93
C ASP A 531 -24.69 25.35 -4.97
N PRO A 532 -24.54 24.61 -3.84
CA PRO A 532 -23.92 23.28 -3.84
C PRO A 532 -24.57 22.29 -4.81
N ARG A 533 -25.86 22.43 -5.15
CA ARG A 533 -26.56 21.59 -6.15
C ARG A 533 -25.98 21.74 -7.56
N LEU A 534 -25.35 22.86 -7.89
CA LEU A 534 -24.65 23.01 -9.19
C LEU A 534 -23.42 22.09 -9.27
N MET A 535 -22.73 21.84 -8.16
CA MET A 535 -21.61 20.89 -8.14
C MET A 535 -22.06 19.45 -8.36
N THR A 536 -23.20 19.06 -7.77
CA THR A 536 -23.77 17.73 -7.96
C THR A 536 -24.27 17.57 -9.39
N LEU A 537 -24.94 18.59 -9.94
CA LEU A 537 -25.39 18.63 -11.33
C LEU A 537 -24.23 18.48 -12.33
N ILE A 538 -23.10 19.17 -12.13
CA ILE A 538 -21.92 19.02 -13.00
C ILE A 538 -21.40 17.58 -12.99
N ARG A 539 -21.37 16.93 -11.81
CA ARG A 539 -20.94 15.53 -11.66
C ARG A 539 -21.92 14.59 -12.36
N GLU A 540 -23.22 14.78 -12.14
CA GLU A 540 -24.30 13.99 -12.76
C GLU A 540 -24.29 14.12 -14.28
N ALA A 541 -24.31 15.34 -14.80
CA ALA A 541 -24.33 15.61 -16.24
C ALA A 541 -23.09 15.06 -16.95
N ARG A 542 -21.89 15.24 -16.38
CA ARG A 542 -20.67 14.65 -16.96
C ARG A 542 -20.76 13.13 -16.98
N ALA A 543 -21.22 12.52 -15.89
CA ALA A 543 -21.32 11.08 -15.80
C ALA A 543 -22.37 10.50 -16.77
N LEU A 544 -23.52 11.16 -16.92
CA LEU A 544 -24.54 10.78 -17.92
C LEU A 544 -24.03 10.94 -19.36
N SER A 545 -23.28 12.02 -19.64
CA SER A 545 -22.66 12.21 -20.96
C SER A 545 -21.65 11.09 -21.30
N SER A 546 -20.88 10.60 -20.32
CA SER A 546 -19.97 9.46 -20.54
C SER A 546 -20.69 8.14 -20.79
N GLN A 547 -21.97 8.03 -20.40
CA GLN A 547 -22.80 6.87 -20.69
C GLN A 547 -23.48 6.96 -22.08
N GLY A 548 -23.30 8.07 -22.80
CA GLY A 548 -23.90 8.30 -24.12
C GLY A 548 -25.30 8.94 -24.07
N VAL A 549 -25.73 9.49 -22.93
CA VAL A 549 -27.00 10.22 -22.83
C VAL A 549 -26.82 11.63 -23.38
N GLU A 550 -27.63 11.99 -24.39
CA GLU A 550 -27.68 13.36 -24.92
C GLU A 550 -28.38 14.29 -23.94
N LEU A 551 -27.65 15.30 -23.45
CA LEU A 551 -28.17 16.30 -22.52
C LEU A 551 -28.96 17.40 -23.25
N PRO A 552 -30.08 17.90 -22.70
CA PRO A 552 -30.76 19.09 -23.21
C PRO A 552 -29.81 20.29 -23.29
N ARG A 553 -29.96 21.12 -24.34
CA ARG A 553 -29.08 22.28 -24.60
C ARG A 553 -28.97 23.23 -23.41
N GLU A 554 -30.09 23.53 -22.77
CA GLU A 554 -30.16 24.43 -21.60
C GLU A 554 -29.32 23.91 -20.41
N VAL A 555 -29.38 22.60 -20.14
CA VAL A 555 -28.60 21.95 -19.08
C VAL A 555 -27.12 21.93 -19.44
N LYS A 556 -26.79 21.66 -20.70
CA LYS A 556 -25.40 21.64 -21.19
C LYS A 556 -24.73 23.01 -21.04
N GLU A 557 -25.37 24.08 -21.50
CA GLU A 557 -24.85 25.45 -21.37
C GLU A 557 -24.69 25.89 -19.91
N LEU A 558 -25.58 25.46 -19.04
CA LEU A 558 -25.51 25.74 -17.61
C LEU A 558 -24.37 24.96 -16.95
N VAL A 559 -24.18 23.69 -17.28
CA VAL A 559 -23.10 22.83 -16.76
C VAL A 559 -21.73 23.31 -17.24
N GLU A 560 -21.58 23.76 -18.48
CA GLU A 560 -20.34 24.33 -19.00
C GLU A 560 -19.97 25.63 -18.28
N ARG A 561 -20.93 26.56 -18.15
CA ARG A 561 -20.73 27.82 -17.41
C ARG A 561 -20.44 27.57 -15.93
N ALA A 562 -21.24 26.76 -15.25
CA ALA A 562 -21.03 26.40 -13.85
C ALA A 562 -19.70 25.66 -13.65
N GLY A 563 -19.31 24.78 -14.58
CA GLY A 563 -18.04 24.07 -14.57
C GLY A 563 -16.83 25.00 -14.60
N SER A 564 -16.89 26.07 -15.39
CA SER A 564 -15.83 27.09 -15.45
C SER A 564 -15.68 27.89 -14.15
N LEU A 565 -16.77 28.08 -13.41
CA LEU A 565 -16.81 28.85 -12.16
C LEU A 565 -16.64 27.98 -10.91
N ALA A 566 -16.88 26.67 -11.00
CA ALA A 566 -16.84 25.71 -9.90
C ALA A 566 -15.51 25.69 -9.15
N GLY A 567 -14.38 25.82 -9.87
CA GLY A 567 -13.05 25.91 -9.25
C GLY A 567 -12.90 27.14 -8.35
N ARG A 568 -13.43 28.27 -8.80
CA ARG A 568 -13.42 29.56 -8.08
C ARG A 568 -14.37 29.53 -6.90
N ALA A 569 -15.57 28.99 -7.09
CA ALA A 569 -16.55 28.79 -6.02
C ALA A 569 -16.01 27.91 -4.90
N ARG A 570 -15.34 26.80 -5.22
CA ARG A 570 -14.71 25.92 -4.21
C ARG A 570 -13.64 26.66 -3.41
N ALA A 571 -12.82 27.46 -4.07
CA ALA A 571 -11.80 28.27 -3.42
C ALA A 571 -12.40 29.31 -2.46
N LEU A 572 -13.46 29.99 -2.86
CA LEU A 572 -14.18 30.93 -2.01
C LEU A 572 -14.92 30.23 -0.87
N GLN A 573 -15.47 29.04 -1.10
CA GLN A 573 -16.11 28.24 -0.06
C GLN A 573 -15.09 27.80 1.01
N GLN A 574 -13.86 27.47 0.61
CA GLN A 574 -12.77 27.22 1.56
C GLN A 574 -12.43 28.46 2.40
N VAL A 575 -12.42 29.64 1.79
CA VAL A 575 -12.22 30.90 2.52
C VAL A 575 -13.39 31.20 3.47
N ALA A 576 -14.62 31.00 3.02
CA ALA A 576 -15.82 31.22 3.83
C ALA A 576 -15.90 30.25 5.02
N THR A 577 -15.65 28.97 4.78
CA THR A 577 -15.56 27.98 5.87
C THR A 577 -14.43 28.31 6.84
N PHE A 578 -13.29 28.80 6.35
CA PHE A 578 -12.22 29.30 7.22
C PHE A 578 -12.69 30.48 8.07
N HIS A 579 -13.26 31.53 7.46
CA HIS A 579 -13.77 32.70 8.18
C HIS A 579 -14.80 32.32 9.27
N ASN A 580 -15.71 31.39 8.94
CA ASN A 580 -16.76 30.97 9.86
C ASN A 580 -16.24 30.06 10.99
N THR A 581 -15.17 29.29 10.77
CA THR A 581 -14.65 28.33 11.78
C THR A 581 -13.43 28.82 12.54
N ILE A 582 -12.75 29.87 12.08
CA ILE A 582 -11.49 30.30 12.70
C ILE A 582 -11.72 30.88 14.10
N GLY A 583 -12.87 31.52 14.34
CA GLY A 583 -13.23 32.03 15.67
C GLY A 583 -13.29 30.94 16.76
N ASP A 584 -13.70 29.72 16.38
CA ASP A 584 -13.76 28.55 17.26
C ASP A 584 -12.38 27.89 17.44
N ARG A 585 -11.53 27.93 16.40
CA ARG A 585 -10.18 27.36 16.44
C ARG A 585 -9.17 28.25 17.19
N MET A 586 -9.47 29.53 17.37
CA MET A 586 -8.59 30.47 18.05
C MET A 586 -8.65 30.31 19.57
N VAL A 587 -7.48 30.24 20.21
CA VAL A 587 -7.38 30.24 21.68
C VAL A 587 -7.88 31.59 22.21
N PRO A 588 -8.85 31.63 23.15
CA PRO A 588 -9.44 32.89 23.61
C PRO A 588 -8.45 33.92 24.15
N SER A 589 -7.39 33.47 24.82
CA SER A 589 -6.33 34.35 25.37
C SER A 589 -5.40 34.94 24.31
N GLN A 590 -5.40 34.42 23.08
CA GLN A 590 -4.58 34.88 21.95
C GLN A 590 -5.35 35.74 20.96
N ARG A 591 -6.69 35.81 21.06
CA ARG A 591 -7.53 36.65 20.19
C ARG A 591 -7.05 38.10 20.05
N PRO A 592 -6.60 38.78 21.13
CA PRO A 592 -6.09 40.16 21.00
C PRO A 592 -4.81 40.29 20.17
N LEU A 593 -3.98 39.24 20.11
CA LEU A 593 -2.71 39.24 19.35
C LEU A 593 -2.94 39.20 17.83
N MET A 594 -4.07 38.62 17.42
CA MET A 594 -4.45 38.43 16.02
C MET A 594 -5.46 39.48 15.53
N LEU A 595 -5.79 40.47 16.35
CA LEU A 595 -6.83 41.44 16.04
C LEU A 595 -6.48 42.30 14.80
N THR A 596 -5.21 42.63 14.61
CA THR A 596 -4.73 43.44 13.48
C THR A 596 -5.00 42.73 12.15
N THR A 597 -4.60 41.47 12.03
CA THR A 597 -4.80 40.66 10.83
C THR A 597 -6.26 40.24 10.63
N ALA A 598 -7.02 40.05 11.73
CA ALA A 598 -8.47 39.85 11.66
C ALA A 598 -9.20 41.08 11.08
N LEU A 599 -8.80 42.29 11.46
CA LEU A 599 -9.37 43.53 10.94
C LEU A 599 -9.01 43.74 9.45
N GLU A 600 -7.81 43.38 9.03
CA GLU A 600 -7.41 43.40 7.61
C GLU A 600 -8.25 42.43 6.77
N LEU A 601 -8.48 41.21 7.27
CA LEU A 601 -9.35 40.24 6.63
C LEU A 601 -10.81 40.74 6.57
N ALA A 602 -11.32 41.31 7.67
CA ALA A 602 -12.67 41.86 7.72
C ALA A 602 -12.87 43.02 6.72
N ARG A 603 -11.88 43.90 6.57
CA ARG A 603 -11.89 44.97 5.55
C ARG A 603 -11.90 44.40 4.14
N ALA A 604 -11.07 43.41 3.85
CA ALA A 604 -11.05 42.74 2.54
C ALA A 604 -12.37 42.01 2.21
N VAL A 605 -13.11 41.57 3.23
CA VAL A 605 -14.46 41.00 3.08
C VAL A 605 -15.52 42.10 2.91
N GLN A 606 -15.37 43.29 3.49
CA GLN A 606 -16.31 44.40 3.30
C GLN A 606 -16.17 45.10 1.94
N GLU A 607 -14.98 45.08 1.32
CA GLU A 607 -14.73 45.63 -0.03
C GLU A 607 -15.41 44.81 -1.18
N GLN A 608 -16.26 43.84 -0.85
CA GLN A 608 -16.90 42.88 -1.79
C GLN A 608 -18.02 43.43 -2.67
N SER A 609 -18.51 44.66 -2.45
CA SER A 609 -19.74 45.21 -3.02
C SER A 609 -19.72 45.53 -4.53
N GLY A 610 -18.95 44.79 -5.33
CA GLY A 610 -18.90 44.93 -6.79
C GLY A 610 -18.32 43.72 -7.56
N VAL A 611 -18.01 42.60 -6.90
CA VAL A 611 -17.47 41.40 -7.57
C VAL A 611 -18.61 40.46 -7.94
N VAL A 612 -18.85 40.30 -9.24
CA VAL A 612 -19.94 39.51 -9.83
C VAL A 612 -19.37 38.29 -10.57
N TRP A 613 -20.12 37.18 -10.61
CA TRP A 613 -19.73 35.96 -11.34
C TRP A 613 -19.49 36.16 -12.84
N SER A 614 -20.00 37.26 -13.40
CA SER A 614 -19.89 37.65 -14.80
C SER A 614 -18.48 38.12 -15.19
N ASP A 615 -17.63 38.53 -14.24
CA ASP A 615 -16.22 38.88 -14.47
C ASP A 615 -15.27 37.88 -13.77
N PRO A 616 -14.79 36.85 -14.50
CA PRO A 616 -13.89 35.85 -13.93
C PRO A 616 -12.56 36.41 -13.41
N GLN A 617 -12.04 37.50 -14.01
CA GLN A 617 -10.74 38.06 -13.63
C GLN A 617 -10.83 38.81 -12.30
N ALA A 618 -11.89 39.59 -12.10
CA ALA A 618 -12.16 40.23 -10.82
C ALA A 618 -12.35 39.21 -9.69
N VAL A 619 -13.06 38.09 -9.95
CA VAL A 619 -13.22 36.98 -9.00
C VAL A 619 -11.88 36.34 -8.66
N ASP A 620 -10.99 36.13 -9.64
CA ASP A 620 -9.68 35.51 -9.43
C ASP A 620 -8.73 36.39 -8.63
N ALA A 621 -8.67 37.70 -8.92
CA ALA A 621 -7.90 38.66 -8.15
C ALA A 621 -8.40 38.76 -6.69
N TYR A 622 -9.72 38.82 -6.53
CA TYR A 622 -10.37 38.87 -5.22
C TYR A 622 -10.11 37.59 -4.40
N THR A 623 -10.29 36.43 -5.01
CA THR A 623 -10.04 35.11 -4.39
C THR A 623 -8.57 34.96 -3.99
N SER A 624 -7.64 35.45 -4.81
CA SER A 624 -6.21 35.38 -4.52
C SER A 624 -5.81 36.25 -3.34
N ARG A 625 -6.32 37.50 -3.26
CA ARG A 625 -6.12 38.40 -2.12
C ARG A 625 -6.67 37.80 -0.82
N LEU A 626 -7.89 37.26 -0.86
CA LEU A 626 -8.48 36.57 0.29
C LEU A 626 -7.68 35.34 0.72
N LYS A 627 -7.24 34.50 -0.23
CA LYS A 627 -6.41 33.33 0.08
C LYS A 627 -5.09 33.71 0.74
N GLU A 628 -4.45 34.80 0.31
CA GLU A 628 -3.20 35.27 0.91
C GLU A 628 -3.42 35.72 2.36
N LEU A 629 -4.47 36.51 2.61
CA LEU A 629 -4.83 36.96 3.96
C LEU A 629 -5.21 35.80 4.87
N VAL A 630 -6.00 34.85 4.36
CA VAL A 630 -6.35 33.61 5.09
C VAL A 630 -5.11 32.78 5.40
N ARG A 631 -4.17 32.63 4.45
CA ARG A 631 -2.91 31.90 4.67
C ARG A 631 -2.06 32.58 5.74
N LYS A 632 -1.91 33.90 5.68
CA LYS A 632 -1.20 34.69 6.72
C LYS A 632 -1.86 34.52 8.09
N PHE A 633 -3.19 34.62 8.16
CA PHE A 633 -3.94 34.46 9.40
C PHE A 633 -3.84 33.03 9.97
N ALA A 634 -3.94 32.01 9.12
CA ALA A 634 -3.82 30.61 9.50
C ALA A 634 -2.41 30.30 10.03
N GLN A 635 -1.38 30.82 9.37
CA GLN A 635 0.01 30.68 9.81
C GLN A 635 0.22 31.30 11.19
N GLN A 636 -0.19 32.56 11.38
CA GLN A 636 -0.12 33.23 12.68
C GLN A 636 -0.86 32.46 13.78
N ASN A 637 -2.07 31.95 13.50
CA ASN A 637 -2.82 31.16 14.47
C ASN A 637 -2.08 29.87 14.85
N SER A 638 -1.49 29.18 13.85
CA SER A 638 -0.76 27.93 14.09
C SER A 638 0.53 28.15 14.89
N GLU A 639 1.27 29.22 14.59
CA GLU A 639 2.49 29.60 15.32
C GLU A 639 2.16 29.98 16.77
N LEU A 640 1.17 30.83 16.97
CA LEU A 640 0.71 31.22 18.30
C LEU A 640 0.17 30.02 19.09
N ALA A 641 -0.60 29.13 18.46
CA ALA A 641 -1.09 27.91 19.11
C ALA A 641 0.07 26.97 19.50
N ALA A 642 1.11 26.85 18.66
CA ALA A 642 2.31 26.08 18.97
C ALA A 642 3.08 26.66 20.16
N LYS A 643 3.27 28.00 20.20
CA LYS A 643 3.88 28.69 21.35
C LYS A 643 3.04 28.49 22.62
N HIS A 644 1.71 28.54 22.52
CA HIS A 644 0.82 28.26 23.64
C HIS A 644 0.91 26.80 24.12
N SER A 645 1.00 25.83 23.20
CA SER A 645 1.22 24.42 23.55
C SER A 645 2.56 24.22 24.25
N SER A 646 3.63 24.84 23.76
CA SER A 646 4.96 24.77 24.39
C SER A 646 4.93 25.30 25.83
N LEU A 647 4.31 26.45 26.07
CA LEU A 647 4.12 27.00 27.42
C LEU A 647 3.25 26.08 28.29
N ARG A 648 2.18 25.49 27.72
CA ARG A 648 1.33 24.51 28.43
C ARG A 648 2.17 23.32 28.88
N ASP A 649 3.03 22.81 28.00
CA ASP A 649 3.84 21.63 28.28
C ASP A 649 4.91 21.94 29.35
N LEU A 650 5.52 23.14 29.31
CA LEU A 650 6.41 23.63 30.38
C LEU A 650 5.70 23.70 31.74
N VAL A 651 4.50 24.31 31.81
CA VAL A 651 3.71 24.37 33.06
C VAL A 651 3.24 22.99 33.50
N SER A 652 2.90 22.10 32.57
CA SER A 652 2.50 20.73 32.89
C SER A 652 3.66 19.90 33.43
N ASN A 653 4.88 20.13 32.96
CA ASN A 653 6.07 19.46 33.46
C ASN A 653 6.43 19.88 34.89
N LEU A 654 6.06 21.10 35.31
CA LEU A 654 6.15 21.53 36.72
C LEU A 654 5.23 20.75 37.66
N LEU A 655 4.18 20.13 37.11
CA LEU A 655 3.20 19.33 37.85
C LEU A 655 3.51 17.81 37.83
N LYS A 656 4.53 17.36 37.08
CA LYS A 656 4.86 15.94 36.91
C LYS A 656 6.08 15.53 37.73
N GLY A 657 5.97 14.46 38.51
CA GLY A 657 7.10 13.81 39.19
C GLY A 657 7.61 14.54 40.43
N GLU A 658 8.91 14.42 40.72
CA GLU A 658 9.53 14.97 41.93
C GLU A 658 9.68 16.50 41.92
N THR A 659 9.51 17.15 40.77
CA THR A 659 9.55 18.63 40.58
C THR A 659 8.35 19.35 41.21
N VAL A 660 7.26 18.62 41.51
CA VAL A 660 6.15 19.11 42.35
C VAL A 660 6.65 19.56 43.73
N ASN A 661 7.76 18.96 44.21
CA ASN A 661 8.40 19.37 45.44
C ASN A 661 9.29 20.59 45.20
N MET A 662 8.67 21.77 45.29
CA MET A 662 9.31 23.07 45.12
C MET A 662 10.60 23.26 45.95
N ILE A 663 10.71 22.63 47.13
CA ILE A 663 11.82 22.84 48.07
C ILE A 663 13.12 22.17 47.60
N GLY A 664 13.04 21.01 46.95
CA GLY A 664 14.22 20.28 46.45
C GLY A 664 14.68 20.74 45.07
N ASN A 665 13.75 21.19 44.22
CA ASN A 665 13.99 21.47 42.81
C ASN A 665 13.76 22.95 42.44
N GLN A 666 14.23 23.89 43.28
CA GLN A 666 14.07 25.34 43.03
C GLN A 666 14.70 25.80 41.71
N ASN A 667 15.80 25.19 41.28
CA ASN A 667 16.47 25.54 40.03
C ASN A 667 15.61 25.20 38.80
N ALA A 668 14.97 24.03 38.78
CA ALA A 668 14.06 23.65 37.71
C ALA A 668 12.88 24.64 37.55
N TRP A 669 12.35 25.16 38.66
CA TRP A 669 11.31 26.20 38.63
C TRP A 669 11.83 27.53 38.08
N LYS A 670 13.10 27.90 38.36
CA LYS A 670 13.71 29.10 37.78
C LYS A 670 13.97 28.94 36.28
N ASP A 671 14.49 27.80 35.85
CA ASP A 671 14.84 27.53 34.45
C ASP A 671 13.58 27.49 33.57
N THR A 672 12.52 26.83 34.05
CA THR A 672 11.22 26.83 33.38
C THR A 672 10.61 28.22 33.26
N LEU A 673 10.66 29.05 34.33
CA LEU A 673 10.20 30.44 34.26
C LEU A 673 11.04 31.29 33.31
N MET A 674 12.35 31.08 33.26
CA MET A 674 13.23 31.76 32.30
C MET A 674 12.81 31.42 30.87
N ASN A 675 12.60 30.14 30.57
CA ASN A 675 12.14 29.68 29.26
C ASN A 675 10.73 30.21 28.91
N MET A 676 9.83 30.31 29.89
CA MET A 676 8.52 30.91 29.65
C MET A 676 8.62 32.40 29.33
N ARG A 677 9.49 33.15 30.02
CA ARG A 677 9.72 34.57 29.75
C ARG A 677 10.31 34.79 28.38
N THR A 678 11.33 34.03 27.97
CA THR A 678 11.92 34.17 26.63
C THR A 678 10.88 33.94 25.53
N VAL A 679 10.02 32.92 25.68
CA VAL A 679 8.92 32.68 24.73
C VAL A 679 7.93 33.85 24.71
N VAL A 680 7.57 34.40 25.86
CA VAL A 680 6.66 35.55 25.90
C VAL A 680 7.28 36.82 25.33
N ASP A 681 8.57 37.06 25.58
CA ASP A 681 9.31 38.21 25.05
C ASP A 681 9.39 38.14 23.52
N THR A 682 9.60 36.93 22.95
CA THR A 682 9.57 36.76 21.48
C THR A 682 8.20 37.11 20.88
N VAL A 683 7.11 36.68 21.51
CA VAL A 683 5.75 36.97 21.02
C VAL A 683 5.38 38.45 21.22
N GLU A 684 5.89 39.09 22.28
CA GLU A 684 5.69 40.51 22.52
C GLU A 684 6.37 41.39 21.48
N ALA A 685 7.58 41.01 21.05
CA ALA A 685 8.30 41.71 19.98
C ALA A 685 7.59 41.60 18.62
N GLU A 686 6.95 40.46 18.33
CA GLU A 686 6.35 40.17 17.03
C GLU A 686 4.91 40.68 16.88
N TYR A 687 4.07 40.57 17.91
CA TYR A 687 2.61 40.77 17.79
C TYR A 687 2.04 41.92 18.64
N GLY A 688 2.74 42.38 19.68
CA GLY A 688 2.22 43.36 20.64
C GLY A 688 0.97 42.87 21.42
N ASN A 689 0.37 43.70 22.28
CA ASN A 689 -0.89 43.40 23.01
C ASN A 689 -0.92 42.08 23.82
N THR A 690 0.19 41.70 24.47
CA THR A 690 0.33 40.43 25.21
C THR A 690 -0.31 40.39 26.60
N LYS A 691 -0.94 41.48 27.06
CA LYS A 691 -1.47 41.62 28.43
C LYS A 691 -2.43 40.49 28.84
N ALA A 692 -3.43 40.19 28.00
CA ALA A 692 -4.40 39.13 28.28
C ALA A 692 -3.77 37.72 28.31
N TRP A 693 -2.75 37.50 27.47
CA TRP A 693 -2.03 36.24 27.36
C TRP A 693 -1.05 36.03 28.53
N LYS A 694 -0.31 37.07 28.91
CA LYS A 694 0.55 37.10 30.13
C LYS A 694 -0.28 36.80 31.38
N LEU A 695 -1.42 37.48 31.54
CA LEU A 695 -2.33 37.28 32.67
C LEU A 695 -2.90 35.85 32.72
N HIS A 696 -3.22 35.26 31.56
CA HIS A 696 -3.64 33.86 31.49
C HIS A 696 -2.56 32.94 32.06
N TRP A 697 -1.31 33.09 31.61
CA TRP A 697 -0.19 32.26 32.07
C TRP A 697 0.15 32.46 33.53
N ASP A 698 0.12 33.70 34.04
CA ASP A 698 0.31 33.97 35.47
C ASP A 698 -0.75 33.28 36.33
N ARG A 699 -2.02 33.23 35.86
CA ARG A 699 -3.08 32.46 36.55
C ARG A 699 -2.83 30.95 36.52
N GLN A 700 -2.28 30.41 35.44
CA GLN A 700 -1.92 28.98 35.40
C GLN A 700 -0.72 28.67 36.31
N LEU A 701 0.29 29.54 36.31
CA LEU A 701 1.44 29.46 37.22
C LEU A 701 0.99 29.57 38.68
N LEU A 702 0.02 30.43 38.99
CA LEU A 702 -0.55 30.54 40.33
C LEU A 702 -1.19 29.22 40.79
N LYS A 703 -1.92 28.54 39.90
CA LYS A 703 -2.50 27.22 40.21
C LYS A 703 -1.42 26.17 40.42
N ALA A 704 -0.43 26.11 39.52
CA ALA A 704 0.68 25.16 39.61
C ALA A 704 1.48 25.37 40.89
N LEU A 705 1.84 26.62 41.19
CA LEU A 705 2.49 27.01 42.44
C LEU A 705 1.62 26.66 43.65
N GLY A 706 0.30 26.85 43.57
CA GLY A 706 -0.62 26.50 44.66
C GLY A 706 -0.63 25.01 45.00
N VAL A 707 -0.63 24.13 43.99
CA VAL A 707 -0.54 22.68 44.19
C VAL A 707 0.83 22.29 44.74
N ALA A 708 1.90 22.77 44.12
CA ALA A 708 3.28 22.50 44.55
C ALA A 708 3.53 22.97 45.98
N TYR A 709 3.05 24.16 46.35
CA TYR A 709 3.16 24.73 47.68
C TYR A 709 2.40 23.89 48.72
N ARG A 710 1.15 23.51 48.45
CA ARG A 710 0.37 22.66 49.38
C ARG A 710 0.97 21.27 49.55
N GLY A 711 1.49 20.66 48.48
CA GLY A 711 2.17 19.36 48.54
C GLY A 711 3.51 19.42 49.26
N ALA A 712 4.22 20.55 49.15
CA ALA A 712 5.52 20.76 49.77
C ALA A 712 5.45 20.94 51.30
N LEU A 713 4.40 21.55 51.84
CA LEU A 713 4.30 21.90 53.27
C LEU A 713 4.37 20.67 54.21
N PRO A 714 3.61 19.58 54.02
CA PRO A 714 3.67 18.41 54.91
C PRO A 714 4.97 17.62 54.83
N LEU A 715 5.72 17.76 53.73
CA LEU A 715 6.99 17.08 53.48
C LEU A 715 8.21 17.96 53.77
N LEU A 716 7.98 19.22 54.17
CA LEU A 716 9.00 20.25 54.34
C LEU A 716 10.13 19.77 55.24
N LEU A 717 9.82 19.32 56.45
CA LEU A 717 10.82 18.90 57.45
C LEU A 717 11.70 17.72 57.02
N LYS A 718 11.24 16.88 56.09
CA LYS A 718 12.02 15.74 55.56
C LYS A 718 13.02 16.14 54.49
N LYS A 719 12.77 17.26 53.81
CA LYS A 719 13.56 17.75 52.66
C LYS A 719 14.32 19.04 52.97
N LEU A 720 14.26 19.52 54.23
CA LEU A 720 15.11 20.61 54.70
C LEU A 720 16.58 20.16 54.76
N PRO A 721 17.54 21.09 54.60
CA PRO A 721 18.96 20.80 54.75
C PRO A 721 19.25 20.22 56.14
N GLU A 722 20.17 19.27 56.18
CA GLU A 722 20.51 18.53 57.40
C GLU A 722 21.16 19.44 58.44
N VAL A 723 20.61 19.44 59.66
CA VAL A 723 21.17 20.13 60.84
C VAL A 723 21.90 19.09 61.67
N LYS A 724 23.22 19.24 61.80
CA LYS A 724 24.02 18.37 62.67
C LYS A 724 23.91 18.83 64.13
N ALA A 725 23.67 17.88 65.03
CA ALA A 725 23.62 18.11 66.47
C ALA A 725 24.43 17.03 67.20
N GLU A 726 25.14 17.40 68.24
CA GLU A 726 25.92 16.51 69.09
C GLU A 726 25.31 16.49 70.49
N LEU A 727 25.24 15.31 71.11
CA LEU A 727 24.86 15.17 72.52
C LEU A 727 26.14 15.00 73.33
N THR A 728 26.43 15.89 74.27
CA THR A 728 27.67 15.83 75.08
C THR A 728 27.35 15.75 76.57
N PHE A 729 28.22 15.12 77.36
CA PHE A 729 28.08 15.05 78.81
C PHE A 729 29.09 15.99 79.46
N ARG A 730 28.62 17.13 79.98
CA ARG A 730 29.44 18.13 80.70
C ARG A 730 28.75 18.57 81.98
N ASP A 731 29.55 18.84 83.02
CA ASP A 731 29.10 19.32 84.34
C ASP A 731 27.99 18.47 84.97
N GLY A 732 28.10 17.14 84.84
CA GLY A 732 27.12 16.20 85.38
C GLY A 732 25.77 16.21 84.67
N SER A 733 25.69 16.76 83.44
CA SER A 733 24.46 16.87 82.66
C SER A 733 24.67 16.55 81.18
N LEU A 734 23.68 15.93 80.55
CA LEU A 734 23.64 15.75 79.09
C LEU A 734 23.14 17.05 78.44
N GLN A 735 23.92 17.63 77.54
CA GLN A 735 23.62 18.89 76.85
C GLN A 735 23.72 18.74 75.33
N TRP A 736 22.85 19.45 74.61
CA TRP A 736 22.89 19.53 73.14
C TRP A 736 23.89 20.60 72.68
N ARG A 737 24.68 20.28 71.65
CA ARG A 737 25.48 21.24 70.88
C ARG A 737 25.11 21.16 69.40
N PRO A 738 24.61 22.23 68.76
CA PRO A 738 24.12 23.50 69.34
C PRO A 738 22.97 23.30 70.33
N SER A 739 22.64 24.32 71.13
CA SER A 739 21.53 24.24 72.09
C SER A 739 20.20 23.91 71.39
N LEU A 740 19.25 23.32 72.13
CA LEU A 740 17.93 22.98 71.58
C LEU A 740 17.21 24.23 71.04
N GLU A 741 17.43 25.39 71.66
CA GLU A 741 16.88 26.69 71.24
C GLU A 741 17.48 27.17 69.91
N GLU A 742 18.78 26.98 69.71
CA GLU A 742 19.44 27.29 68.43
C GLU A 742 18.99 26.34 67.31
N ILE A 743 18.81 25.05 67.61
CA ILE A 743 18.25 24.08 66.66
C ILE A 743 16.83 24.50 66.29
N ARG A 744 15.99 24.87 67.26
CA ARG A 744 14.64 25.41 67.03
C ARG A 744 14.67 26.66 66.15
N ALA A 745 15.56 27.63 66.43
CA ALA A 745 15.70 28.85 65.64
C ALA A 745 16.13 28.58 64.19
N LYS A 746 17.06 27.64 63.96
CA LYS A 746 17.49 27.22 62.62
C LYS A 746 16.37 26.52 61.85
N LEU A 747 15.59 25.66 62.52
CA LEU A 747 14.42 25.01 61.90
C LEU A 747 13.34 26.03 61.54
N TYR A 748 12.99 26.93 62.47
CA TYR A 748 11.94 27.92 62.25
C TYR A 748 12.30 28.96 61.18
N SER A 749 13.55 29.40 61.11
CA SER A 749 14.03 30.31 60.06
C SER A 749 14.00 29.66 58.68
N SER A 750 14.36 28.38 58.60
CA SER A 750 14.27 27.59 57.35
C SER A 750 12.83 27.37 56.90
N ILE A 751 11.93 27.07 57.85
CA ILE A 751 10.49 27.00 57.61
C ILE A 751 9.99 28.35 57.10
N ARG A 752 10.26 29.46 57.79
CA ARG A 752 9.83 30.81 57.39
C ARG A 752 10.31 31.18 55.97
N ARG A 753 11.56 30.85 55.61
CA ARG A 753 12.08 31.07 54.26
C ARG A 753 11.28 30.31 53.21
N SER A 754 10.95 29.04 53.48
CA SER A 754 10.12 28.23 52.57
C SER A 754 8.67 28.74 52.46
N LEU A 755 8.09 29.24 53.56
CA LEU A 755 6.75 29.82 53.56
C LEU A 755 6.67 31.14 52.78
N SER A 756 7.78 31.87 52.68
CA SER A 756 7.86 33.15 51.96
C SER A 756 8.04 33.03 50.43
N ILE A 757 8.20 31.82 49.89
CA ILE A 757 8.45 31.60 48.45
C ILE A 757 7.37 32.22 47.55
N PRO A 758 6.05 32.08 47.84
CA PRO A 758 5.01 32.69 47.00
C PRO A 758 5.03 34.23 46.96
N MET A 759 5.62 34.92 47.95
CA MET A 759 5.76 36.39 47.93
C MET A 759 6.88 36.85 47.01
N ASN A 760 7.94 36.05 46.89
CA ASN A 760 9.10 36.35 46.06
C ASN A 760 8.96 35.78 44.63
N PHE A 761 7.86 35.07 44.36
CA PHE A 761 7.62 34.45 43.06
C PHE A 761 7.23 35.51 42.03
N ARG A 762 8.07 35.66 41.00
CA ARG A 762 7.76 36.50 39.84
C ARG A 762 7.37 35.60 38.67
N GLY A 763 6.18 35.82 38.14
CA GLY A 763 5.66 35.08 36.99
C GLY A 763 6.24 35.57 35.67
N VAL A 764 5.38 35.54 34.65
CA VAL A 764 5.66 35.90 33.26
C VAL A 764 5.12 37.31 32.95
N GLY A 765 4.06 37.76 33.62
CA GLY A 765 3.54 39.13 33.53
C GLY A 765 4.02 40.07 34.64
N ASP A 766 3.46 41.27 34.66
CA ASP A 766 3.82 42.32 35.61
C ASP A 766 3.51 41.92 37.05
N ALA A 767 4.44 42.22 37.96
CA ALA A 767 4.40 41.77 39.36
C ALA A 767 3.16 42.27 40.13
N SER A 768 2.51 43.33 39.66
CA SER A 768 1.30 43.91 40.25
C SER A 768 0.03 43.10 39.99
N GLU A 769 -0.07 42.37 38.88
CA GLU A 769 -1.33 41.74 38.46
C GLU A 769 -1.45 40.26 38.86
N ALA A 770 -0.34 39.59 39.16
CA ALA A 770 -0.31 38.14 39.33
C ALA A 770 -0.72 37.62 40.73
N HIS A 771 -0.80 38.49 41.75
CA HIS A 771 -1.32 38.20 43.10
C HIS A 771 -0.80 36.90 43.77
N PHE A 772 0.44 36.47 43.51
CA PHE A 772 1.01 35.22 44.08
C PHE A 772 1.05 35.22 45.63
N GLY A 773 1.23 36.39 46.25
CA GLY A 773 1.21 36.55 47.71
C GLY A 773 -0.11 36.14 48.37
N GLY A 774 -1.23 36.21 47.65
CA GLY A 774 -2.54 35.75 48.14
C GLY A 774 -2.59 34.25 48.44
N LEU A 775 -1.65 33.46 47.92
CA LEU A 775 -1.52 32.04 48.23
C LEU A 775 -1.19 31.78 49.71
N ILE A 776 -0.41 32.66 50.34
CA ILE A 776 0.00 32.50 51.75
C ILE A 776 -1.23 32.54 52.66
N GLN A 777 -2.13 33.51 52.44
CA GLN A 777 -3.37 33.64 53.20
C GLN A 777 -4.28 32.43 52.99
N ARG A 778 -4.37 31.92 51.75
CA ARG A 778 -5.20 30.74 51.42
C ARG A 778 -4.68 29.43 52.03
N CYS A 779 -3.39 29.35 52.33
CA CYS A 779 -2.74 28.14 52.83
C CYS A 779 -2.35 28.23 54.33
N CYS A 780 -2.78 29.29 55.04
CA CYS A 780 -2.40 29.55 56.42
C CYS A 780 -2.78 28.40 57.39
N TYR A 781 -3.90 27.73 57.14
CA TYR A 781 -4.40 26.61 57.94
C TYR A 781 -3.42 25.42 58.02
N LEU A 782 -2.53 25.27 57.04
CA LEU A 782 -1.51 24.21 57.01
C LEU A 782 -0.28 24.53 57.87
N PHE A 783 -0.04 25.81 58.20
CA PHE A 783 1.18 26.22 58.90
C PHE A 783 1.25 25.65 60.31
N GLY A 784 0.11 25.58 61.02
CA GLY A 784 0.04 24.95 62.34
C GLY A 784 0.51 23.49 62.32
N GLY A 785 0.19 22.74 61.26
CA GLY A 785 0.64 21.36 61.09
C GLY A 785 2.16 21.25 60.91
N VAL A 786 2.76 22.16 60.15
CA VAL A 786 4.22 22.21 59.92
C VAL A 786 4.98 22.52 61.21
N TYR A 787 4.55 23.55 61.95
CA TYR A 787 5.19 23.88 63.22
C TYR A 787 4.97 22.79 64.28
N LYS A 788 3.79 22.14 64.29
CA LYS A 788 3.55 20.98 65.16
C LYS A 788 4.49 19.82 64.84
N GLN A 789 4.73 19.51 63.56
CA GLN A 789 5.71 18.49 63.17
C GLN A 789 7.14 18.88 63.57
N ALA A 790 7.49 20.17 63.53
CA ALA A 790 8.80 20.65 63.99
C ALA A 790 8.95 20.47 65.51
N GLU A 791 7.91 20.74 66.29
CA GLU A 791 7.93 20.48 67.74
C GLU A 791 7.93 18.99 68.07
N ILE A 792 7.24 18.14 67.28
CA ILE A 792 7.36 16.67 67.42
C ILE A 792 8.81 16.23 67.20
N ALA A 793 9.51 16.83 66.23
CA ALA A 793 10.93 16.54 65.99
C ALA A 793 11.82 16.96 67.17
N LEU A 794 11.56 18.12 67.75
CA LEU A 794 12.28 18.60 68.95
C LEU A 794 11.96 17.72 70.18
N SER A 795 10.70 17.32 70.37
CA SER A 795 10.34 16.38 71.45
C SER A 795 10.98 15.00 71.24
N ALA A 796 11.15 14.55 70.00
CA ALA A 796 11.84 13.30 69.71
C ALA A 796 13.32 13.38 70.10
N LEU A 797 13.98 14.53 69.86
CA LEU A 797 15.33 14.78 70.37
C LEU A 797 15.36 14.74 71.90
N GLU A 798 14.41 15.36 72.58
CA GLU A 798 14.33 15.29 74.05
C GLU A 798 14.09 13.87 74.57
N THR A 799 13.22 13.07 73.93
CA THR A 799 13.04 11.66 74.28
C THR A 799 14.28 10.81 74.01
N LEU A 800 15.11 11.20 73.04
CA LEU A 800 16.42 10.58 72.86
C LEU A 800 17.30 10.95 74.05
N ARG A 801 17.40 12.23 74.43
CA ARG A 801 18.16 12.67 75.61
C ARG A 801 17.74 11.96 76.90
N THR A 802 16.44 11.74 77.14
CA THR A 802 15.97 11.04 78.36
C THR A 802 16.41 9.59 78.43
N LYS A 803 16.49 8.87 77.29
CA LYS A 803 17.03 7.50 77.24
C LYS A 803 18.49 7.44 77.70
N TRP A 804 19.28 8.45 77.35
CA TRP A 804 20.68 8.55 77.76
C TRP A 804 20.84 9.06 79.21
N LEU A 805 19.83 9.74 79.76
CA LEU A 805 19.88 10.32 81.11
C LEU A 805 20.02 9.27 82.21
N TYR A 806 19.37 8.11 82.08
CA TYR A 806 19.52 6.99 83.02
C TYR A 806 20.99 6.53 83.12
N LEU A 807 21.68 6.45 81.99
CA LEU A 807 23.07 6.04 81.92
C LEU A 807 24.04 7.11 82.45
N ALA A 808 23.60 8.37 82.52
CA ALA A 808 24.38 9.49 83.05
C ALA A 808 24.17 9.73 84.55
N ALA A 809 23.11 9.17 85.14
CA ALA A 809 22.74 9.40 86.54
C ALA A 809 23.78 8.91 87.57
N PRO A 810 24.47 7.76 87.39
CA PRO A 810 25.49 7.30 88.34
C PRO A 810 26.68 8.26 88.46
N ALA A 811 27.03 8.96 87.38
CA ALA A 811 28.13 9.92 87.36
C ALA A 811 27.90 11.17 88.23
N LYS A 812 26.64 11.44 88.64
CA LYS A 812 26.27 12.61 89.44
C LYS A 812 26.28 12.34 90.95
N ILE A 813 26.24 11.07 91.36
CA ILE A 813 26.14 10.70 92.76
C ILE A 813 27.53 10.78 93.38
N ASP A 814 27.70 11.59 94.43
CA ASP A 814 28.93 11.56 95.21
C ASP A 814 28.94 10.29 96.08
N ALA A 815 29.83 9.36 95.72
CA ALA A 815 29.93 8.08 96.41
C ALA A 815 30.40 8.25 97.87
N ALA A 816 31.22 9.28 98.12
CA ALA A 816 31.79 9.59 99.43
C ALA A 816 30.72 9.80 100.51
N GLU A 817 29.68 10.60 100.26
CA GLU A 817 28.66 10.92 101.28
C GLU A 817 27.73 9.75 101.57
N ARG A 818 27.42 8.92 100.56
CA ARG A 818 26.49 7.80 100.72
C ARG A 818 27.10 6.56 101.37
N LEU A 819 28.43 6.42 101.38
CA LEU A 819 29.13 5.21 101.82
C LEU A 819 29.95 5.40 103.11
N LYS A 820 30.10 6.63 103.61
CA LYS A 820 30.67 6.92 104.94
C LYS A 820 29.86 6.25 106.05
N GLY A 821 30.53 5.61 107.01
CA GLY A 821 29.89 4.95 108.16
C GLY A 821 29.20 3.61 107.86
N LYS A 822 29.24 3.13 106.61
CA LYS A 822 28.54 1.91 106.17
C LYS A 822 29.34 0.62 106.31
N SER A 823 28.65 -0.51 106.17
CA SER A 823 29.24 -1.85 106.30
C SER A 823 30.08 -2.27 105.07
N PRO A 824 31.05 -3.19 105.21
CA PRO A 824 31.87 -3.68 104.08
C PRO A 824 31.06 -4.31 102.93
N GLN A 825 29.87 -4.85 103.23
CA GLN A 825 28.99 -5.47 102.24
C GLN A 825 28.37 -4.42 101.29
N GLU A 826 28.06 -3.23 101.79
CA GLU A 826 27.51 -2.13 101.01
C GLU A 826 28.55 -1.52 100.07
N TRP A 827 29.82 -1.43 100.50
CA TRP A 827 30.94 -1.09 99.63
C TRP A 827 31.11 -2.10 98.49
N THR A 828 31.03 -3.39 98.79
CA THR A 828 31.09 -4.46 97.76
C THR A 828 29.95 -4.33 96.75
N ARG A 829 28.74 -3.97 97.21
CA ARG A 829 27.59 -3.72 96.32
C ARG A 829 27.84 -2.51 95.42
N ALA A 830 28.36 -1.41 95.95
CA ALA A 830 28.70 -0.22 95.18
C ALA A 830 29.73 -0.49 94.07
N PHE A 831 30.76 -1.30 94.32
CA PHE A 831 31.72 -1.71 93.28
C PHE A 831 31.10 -2.63 92.22
N LYS A 832 30.18 -3.53 92.60
CA LYS A 832 29.43 -4.35 91.64
C LYS A 832 28.54 -3.48 90.74
N ASP A 833 27.82 -2.52 91.32
CA ASP A 833 26.94 -1.60 90.60
C ASP A 833 27.75 -0.68 89.66
N ALA A 834 28.91 -0.17 90.10
CA ALA A 834 29.83 0.61 89.27
C ALA A 834 30.37 -0.20 88.08
N LYS A 835 30.67 -1.49 88.29
CA LYS A 835 31.14 -2.40 87.24
C LYS A 835 30.04 -2.70 86.22
N GLN A 836 28.81 -2.92 86.69
CA GLN A 836 27.65 -3.11 85.80
C GLN A 836 27.42 -1.86 84.94
N TRP A 837 27.47 -0.67 85.54
CA TRP A 837 27.33 0.59 84.80
C TRP A 837 28.41 0.77 83.72
N ALA A 838 29.69 0.48 84.03
CA ALA A 838 30.77 0.54 83.04
C ALA A 838 30.55 -0.43 81.86
N GLN A 839 30.02 -1.62 82.11
CA GLN A 839 29.66 -2.59 81.07
C GLN A 839 28.47 -2.12 80.22
N GLU A 840 27.47 -1.49 80.83
CA GLU A 840 26.32 -0.92 80.11
C GLU A 840 26.74 0.23 79.18
N VAL A 841 27.65 1.10 79.63
CA VAL A 841 28.22 2.18 78.82
C VAL A 841 29.06 1.62 77.65
N GLY A 842 29.88 0.60 77.92
CA GLY A 842 30.72 -0.04 76.88
C GLY A 842 29.93 -0.81 75.81
N ARG A 843 28.66 -1.18 76.09
CA ARG A 843 27.78 -1.85 75.12
C ARG A 843 27.21 -0.88 74.07
N LEU A 844 27.26 0.43 74.32
CA LEU A 844 26.73 1.45 73.41
C LEU A 844 27.59 1.53 72.14
N ARG A 845 26.96 1.45 70.97
CA ARG A 845 27.63 1.67 69.68
C ARG A 845 27.52 3.15 69.31
N GLY A 846 28.61 3.76 68.82
CA GLY A 846 28.56 5.10 68.24
C GLY A 846 27.79 5.06 66.92
N SER A 847 26.67 5.76 66.83
CA SER A 847 25.87 5.84 65.59
C SER A 847 25.32 7.23 65.34
N ASP A 848 25.28 7.62 64.08
CA ASP A 848 24.54 8.80 63.64
C ASP A 848 23.04 8.48 63.63
N VAL A 849 22.27 9.12 64.50
CA VAL A 849 20.82 8.94 64.57
C VAL A 849 20.15 10.06 63.79
N LYS A 850 19.53 9.73 62.65
CA LYS A 850 18.79 10.69 61.84
C LYS A 850 17.35 10.82 62.32
N ILE A 851 16.99 11.99 62.81
CA ILE A 851 15.64 12.39 63.25
C ILE A 851 15.15 13.46 62.27
N TRP A 852 14.41 13.06 61.24
CA TRP A 852 13.97 13.91 60.12
C TRP A 852 15.15 14.64 59.44
N CYS A 853 15.27 15.95 59.66
CA CYS A 853 16.35 16.79 59.14
C CYS A 853 17.48 17.03 60.17
N VAL A 854 17.42 16.44 61.37
CA VAL A 854 18.46 16.56 62.39
C VAL A 854 19.26 15.26 62.46
N THR A 855 20.57 15.36 62.25
CA THR A 855 21.49 14.22 62.38
C THR A 855 22.19 14.35 63.72
N VAL A 856 21.94 13.40 64.62
CA VAL A 856 22.49 13.40 65.98
C VAL A 856 23.70 12.49 66.05
N ASP A 857 24.86 13.06 66.38
CA ASP A 857 26.05 12.30 66.73
C ASP A 857 25.99 11.88 68.22
N THR A 858 25.97 10.56 68.45
CA THR A 858 25.97 9.93 69.78
C THR A 858 27.32 9.37 70.19
N ALA A 859 28.31 9.39 69.30
CA ALA A 859 29.65 8.89 69.57
C ALA A 859 30.37 9.74 70.62
N THR A 860 30.17 11.05 70.57
CA THR A 860 30.68 12.01 71.56
C THR A 860 30.12 11.72 72.96
N THR A 861 28.81 11.48 73.09
CA THR A 861 28.18 11.14 74.38
C THR A 861 28.75 9.87 74.99
N ARG A 862 28.96 8.84 74.17
CA ARG A 862 29.53 7.57 74.63
C ARG A 862 30.93 7.77 75.20
N ASN A 863 31.79 8.49 74.47
CA ASN A 863 33.15 8.77 74.92
C ASN A 863 33.15 9.56 76.25
N ASP A 864 32.26 10.55 76.38
CA ASP A 864 32.13 11.32 77.61
C ASP A 864 31.65 10.43 78.79
N LEU A 865 30.68 9.54 78.58
CA LEU A 865 30.18 8.60 79.61
C LEU A 865 31.21 7.54 80.00
N GLU A 866 32.01 7.04 79.06
CA GLU A 866 33.14 6.14 79.35
C GLU A 866 34.19 6.83 80.23
N SER A 867 34.46 8.12 79.98
CA SER A 867 35.36 8.90 80.83
C SER A 867 34.77 9.13 82.23
N ALA A 868 33.46 9.37 82.32
CA ALA A 868 32.76 9.57 83.58
C ALA A 868 32.72 8.30 84.44
N SER A 869 32.55 7.12 83.82
CA SER A 869 32.55 5.84 84.55
C SER A 869 33.92 5.48 85.11
N ARG A 870 35.01 5.77 84.37
CA ARG A 870 36.38 5.64 84.88
C ARG A 870 36.64 6.55 86.08
N ARG A 871 36.25 7.83 85.99
CA ARG A 871 36.41 8.79 87.10
C ARG A 871 35.64 8.39 88.35
N TYR A 872 34.41 7.88 88.19
CA TYR A 872 33.62 7.39 89.31
C TYR A 872 34.27 6.18 89.98
N TRP A 873 34.82 5.26 89.20
CA TRP A 873 35.57 4.12 89.71
C TRP A 873 36.81 4.55 90.51
N GLU A 874 37.60 5.49 89.98
CA GLU A 874 38.77 6.07 90.66
C GLU A 874 38.38 6.76 91.98
N ARG A 875 37.28 7.52 91.98
CA ARG A 875 36.77 8.20 93.18
C ARG A 875 36.29 7.22 94.24
N LEU A 876 35.54 6.16 93.87
CA LEU A 876 35.15 5.08 94.78
C LEU A 876 36.36 4.40 95.44
N CYS A 877 37.42 4.15 94.67
CA CYS A 877 38.67 3.60 95.18
C CYS A 877 39.33 4.54 96.21
N SER A 878 39.37 5.83 95.92
CA SER A 878 39.92 6.85 96.84
C SER A 878 39.08 6.98 98.11
N ASP A 879 37.76 7.02 98.00
CA ASP A 879 36.86 7.19 99.14
C ASP A 879 36.93 5.98 100.09
N LEU A 880 37.03 4.75 99.55
CA LEU A 880 37.22 3.55 100.36
C LEU A 880 38.55 3.60 101.13
N ARG A 881 39.64 4.09 100.52
CA ARG A 881 40.94 4.27 101.20
C ARG A 881 40.82 5.26 102.35
N VAL A 882 40.20 6.42 102.09
CA VAL A 882 40.03 7.46 103.11
C VAL A 882 39.17 6.96 104.27
N GLU A 883 38.05 6.28 104.00
CA GLU A 883 37.18 5.73 105.05
C GLU A 883 37.88 4.64 105.88
N ALA A 884 38.57 3.70 105.22
CA ALA A 884 39.26 2.62 105.92
C ALA A 884 40.43 3.15 106.77
N SER A 885 41.17 4.14 106.24
CA SER A 885 42.25 4.80 106.99
C SER A 885 41.72 5.66 108.13
N SER A 886 40.63 6.42 107.96
CA SER A 886 40.06 7.25 109.03
C SER A 886 39.55 6.41 110.19
N ARG A 887 38.89 5.28 109.90
CA ARG A 887 38.45 4.35 110.94
C ARG A 887 39.62 3.67 111.65
N LEU A 888 40.65 3.28 110.90
CA LEU A 888 41.87 2.73 111.50
C LEU A 888 42.55 3.75 112.42
N VAL A 889 42.65 5.03 112.00
CA VAL A 889 43.21 6.11 112.83
C VAL A 889 42.38 6.31 114.10
N ALA A 890 41.04 6.28 114.02
CA ALA A 890 40.19 6.39 115.20
C ALA A 890 40.42 5.25 116.20
N ILE A 891 40.58 4.01 115.72
CA ILE A 891 40.93 2.85 116.57
C ILE A 891 42.31 3.04 117.20
N VAL A 892 43.31 3.47 116.42
CA VAL A 892 44.69 3.70 116.92
C VAL A 892 44.72 4.83 117.95
N GLU A 893 43.97 5.92 117.73
CA GLU A 893 43.87 7.03 118.67
C GLU A 893 43.23 6.58 119.98
N PHE A 894 42.12 5.83 119.91
CA PHE A 894 41.49 5.21 121.09
C PHE A 894 42.43 4.27 121.84
N LEU A 895 43.15 3.39 121.15
CA LEU A 895 44.13 2.50 121.77
C LEU A 895 45.26 3.30 122.45
N SER A 896 45.71 4.39 121.83
CA SER A 896 46.74 5.27 122.39
C SER A 896 46.27 6.06 123.61
N SER A 897 45.02 6.55 123.61
CA SER A 897 44.43 7.27 124.74
C SER A 897 44.13 6.31 125.88
N ALA A 898 43.56 5.14 125.59
CA ALA A 898 43.31 4.09 126.57
C ALA A 898 44.63 3.62 127.21
N SER A 899 45.68 3.39 126.42
CA SER A 899 47.02 3.03 126.92
C SER A 899 47.59 4.11 127.85
N LYS A 900 47.51 5.40 127.48
CA LYS A 900 47.98 6.51 128.34
C LYS A 900 47.20 6.62 129.65
N GLU A 901 45.88 6.42 129.61
CA GLU A 901 45.04 6.46 130.81
C GLU A 901 45.32 5.25 131.74
N LEU A 902 45.54 4.06 131.16
CA LEU A 902 45.88 2.83 131.90
C LEU A 902 47.30 2.86 132.51
N GLU A 903 48.26 3.53 131.87
CA GLU A 903 49.65 3.63 132.38
C GLU A 903 49.81 4.62 133.55
N ARG A 904 48.84 5.51 133.78
CA ARG A 904 48.91 6.52 134.83
C ARG A 904 48.72 5.88 136.22
N ARG A 905 49.80 5.82 137.01
CA ARG A 905 49.75 5.30 138.39
C ARG A 905 49.14 6.34 139.35
N PRO A 906 47.97 6.09 139.98
CA PRO A 906 47.32 7.05 140.87
C PRO A 906 48.07 7.17 142.22
N ARG A 907 48.19 8.38 142.76
CA ARG A 907 48.86 8.63 144.06
C ARG A 907 47.90 9.04 145.18
N ASN A 908 46.68 9.46 144.84
CA ASN A 908 45.62 9.85 145.79
C ASN A 908 44.37 8.96 145.68
N VAL A 909 43.56 8.86 146.75
CA VAL A 909 42.35 8.01 146.79
C VAL A 909 41.27 8.47 145.78
N GLU A 910 41.12 9.78 145.57
CA GLU A 910 40.23 10.33 144.54
C GLU A 910 40.72 10.02 143.11
N GLU A 911 42.05 9.96 142.92
CA GLU A 911 42.64 9.58 141.63
C GLU A 911 42.43 8.09 141.34
N VAL A 912 42.42 7.22 142.36
CA VAL A 912 42.09 5.79 142.20
C VAL A 912 40.64 5.60 141.73
N GLY A 913 39.69 6.35 142.30
CA GLY A 913 38.30 6.33 141.86
C GLY A 913 38.15 6.74 140.39
N SER A 914 38.82 7.82 139.99
CA SER A 914 38.81 8.30 138.60
C SER A 914 39.44 7.31 137.60
N ALA A 915 40.47 6.56 138.02
CA ALA A 915 41.12 5.54 137.20
C ALA A 915 40.23 4.30 137.01
N TYR A 916 39.47 3.88 138.04
CA TYR A 916 38.49 2.81 137.91
C TYR A 916 37.31 3.19 137.00
N GLU A 917 36.81 4.43 137.09
CA GLU A 917 35.80 4.95 136.17
C GLU A 917 36.32 5.07 134.73
N ALA A 918 37.60 5.41 134.54
CA ALA A 918 38.24 5.38 133.22
C ALA A 918 38.34 3.93 132.69
N HIS A 919 38.78 2.97 133.50
CA HIS A 919 38.84 1.56 133.10
C HIS A 919 37.46 1.00 132.71
N ALA A 920 36.42 1.24 133.51
CA ALA A 920 35.07 0.79 133.20
C ALA A 920 34.53 1.42 131.89
N ARG A 921 34.88 2.69 131.61
CA ARG A 921 34.55 3.34 130.34
C ARG A 921 35.31 2.72 129.16
N ILE A 922 36.61 2.44 129.31
CA ILE A 922 37.42 1.79 128.28
C ILE A 922 36.90 0.37 128.00
N GLU A 923 36.55 -0.41 129.02
CA GLU A 923 36.03 -1.76 128.87
C GLU A 923 34.67 -1.77 128.15
N ALA A 924 33.76 -0.85 128.49
CA ALA A 924 32.50 -0.68 127.77
C ALA A 924 32.68 -0.22 126.31
N GLN A 925 33.71 0.57 126.02
CA GLN A 925 34.03 1.03 124.66
C GLN A 925 34.84 0.00 123.85
N SER A 926 35.51 -0.94 124.51
CA SER A 926 36.37 -1.94 123.86
C SER A 926 35.60 -2.92 122.97
N SER A 927 34.38 -3.29 123.34
CA SER A 927 33.51 -4.15 122.54
C SER A 927 33.10 -3.48 121.23
N GLY A 928 32.71 -2.20 121.28
CA GLY A 928 32.40 -1.41 120.08
C GLY A 928 33.62 -1.16 119.19
N MET A 929 34.81 -0.96 119.77
CA MET A 929 36.04 -0.81 119.01
C MET A 929 36.52 -2.12 118.37
N ALA A 930 36.21 -3.29 118.97
CA ALA A 930 36.46 -4.59 118.36
C ALA A 930 35.57 -4.84 117.13
N GLU A 931 34.29 -4.45 117.19
CA GLU A 931 33.38 -4.50 116.03
C GLU A 931 33.85 -3.56 114.89
N GLU A 932 34.31 -2.34 115.22
CA GLU A 932 34.92 -1.44 114.23
C GLU A 932 36.23 -1.98 113.67
N MET A 933 37.04 -2.70 114.46
CA MET A 933 38.25 -3.37 113.97
C MET A 933 37.92 -4.50 112.99
N GLU A 934 36.86 -5.27 113.23
CA GLU A 934 36.35 -6.27 112.28
C GLU A 934 35.80 -5.61 111.01
N ALA A 935 35.10 -4.48 111.14
CA ALA A 935 34.62 -3.68 110.01
C ALA A 935 35.79 -3.14 109.17
N VAL A 936 36.85 -2.63 109.78
CA VAL A 936 38.08 -2.17 109.09
C VAL A 936 38.81 -3.33 108.41
N ALA A 937 38.89 -4.50 109.04
CA ALA A 937 39.44 -5.69 108.40
C ALA A 937 38.59 -6.14 107.19
N GLY A 938 37.26 -6.03 107.29
CA GLY A 938 36.33 -6.24 106.18
C GLY A 938 36.52 -5.23 105.04
N LEU A 939 36.67 -3.94 105.36
CA LEU A 939 36.96 -2.88 104.37
C LEU A 939 38.32 -3.10 103.71
N SER A 940 39.33 -3.56 104.45
CA SER A 940 40.65 -3.92 103.91
C SER A 940 40.58 -5.09 102.93
N LYS A 941 39.76 -6.12 103.22
CA LYS A 941 39.51 -7.22 102.27
C LYS A 941 38.83 -6.73 100.98
N VAL A 942 37.87 -5.82 101.10
CA VAL A 942 37.20 -5.19 99.93
C VAL A 942 38.19 -4.34 99.14
N LEU A 943 39.02 -3.56 99.82
CA LEU A 943 40.06 -2.72 99.20
C LEU A 943 41.07 -3.60 98.43
N ALA A 944 41.53 -4.70 99.03
CA ALA A 944 42.42 -5.65 98.36
C ALA A 944 41.75 -6.33 97.15
N ALA A 945 40.48 -6.73 97.26
CA ALA A 945 39.76 -7.42 96.20
C ALA A 945 39.50 -6.55 94.96
N TRP A 946 39.29 -5.24 95.14
CA TRP A 946 38.88 -4.34 94.05
C TRP A 946 39.96 -3.36 93.59
N THR A 947 40.98 -3.08 94.43
CA THR A 947 42.06 -2.11 94.11
C THR A 947 43.46 -2.71 94.14
N SER A 948 43.61 -4.00 94.53
CA SER A 948 44.89 -4.71 94.71
C SER A 948 45.86 -4.10 95.74
N GLU A 949 45.44 -3.06 96.46
CA GLU A 949 46.22 -2.42 97.51
C GLU A 949 45.95 -3.04 98.89
N LYS A 950 46.88 -2.88 99.82
CA LYS A 950 46.73 -3.31 101.23
C LYS A 950 46.80 -2.09 102.15
N LEU A 951 45.98 -2.05 103.19
CA LEU A 951 46.13 -1.06 104.26
C LEU A 951 47.37 -1.37 105.10
N GLU A 952 48.29 -0.42 105.20
CA GLU A 952 49.46 -0.50 106.09
C GLU A 952 49.01 -0.31 107.56
N GLY A 953 49.44 -1.22 108.45
CA GLY A 953 49.12 -1.17 109.89
C GLY A 953 48.24 -2.31 110.42
N ILE A 954 47.75 -3.22 109.57
CA ILE A 954 47.05 -4.44 109.98
C ILE A 954 47.92 -5.65 109.56
N CYS A 955 48.59 -6.29 110.52
CA CYS A 955 49.27 -7.56 110.25
C CYS A 955 48.22 -8.66 110.06
N SER A 956 48.22 -9.26 108.87
CA SER A 956 47.45 -10.46 108.57
C SER A 956 47.98 -11.64 109.39
N ASN A 957 47.11 -12.23 110.22
CA ASN A 957 47.10 -13.68 110.37
C ASN A 957 45.97 -14.24 109.51
#